data_AF-A0A2E5PZ08-F1
#
_entry.id   AF-A0A2E5PZ08-F1
#
_cell.length_a   1.000
_cell.length_b   1.000
_cell.length_c   1.000
_cell.angle_alpha   90.00
_cell.angle_beta   90.00
_cell.angle_gamma   90.00
#
_symmetry.space_group_name_H-M   'P 1'
#
loop_
_entity.id
_entity.type
_entity.pdbx_description
1 polymer ?
#
loop_
_entity_poly.entity_id
_entity_poly.type
_entity_poly.pdbx_seq_one_letter_code
_entity_poly.pdbx_strand_id
1 'polypeptide(L)'
;MKILKLAQLREWLHSDLQRMRMWATYQLIENHDNEAREFVEILIDSDEEEIREAGIYLIGKHKLEDYEFKLLRIFQRANGRIKRASAIALSSLKSEAAHSLLWRWLKTLQEQEELNITDLDCAAECWIKIENEDGWNHLNELLSAIRNNHLKSLTLFECLCRHAVEPQHFAEILVHYSHFRSQFTDPQFTQNLLDALDNNVLIQYLLNQNINGSNYRNCFIWATQQLGFQIDPQADHLLAQIDELESLELSKALPLFLELMHLLPGKLQLEESLEMVCLHIFSEKILQEWDATTLKIQDLEILLLRALPLNWLVIQMEHRILSHPLKEIEILHKFFSTQLMRDVFRDRIIEKLLDATKESWKAEDFPRLSAGFPYGAKYVLWNLVSGLPSPEAFSYPIWLPKPWHHNLPQLNRELTLLYQDSFKMLIENSRHDHLEYALELFIRFPNPAVMELMLEYFSLLLNEHYLLFFDFIEKHPDRSFIDKLFQHYREGETALAQLLNLLCIIHDHPIQESEEFPETEMIYENRPQVRVFCVQCRSSYHYHLEVLYFNEEKIEQRSPFEDDDLWTPQKLSCKNCGKGLRLKTDFAYRSSLYSEMLTKQLLRLSEEEQKRLERIKPLQFPKFLQTKMHPQKFLAKLMIEKDRDQLSVREEGVLMLELGKFRLQLDEVILAEKALKQGLELSGSPVEIRFFLGLIAYREKNLVEARMHFTSFVRSTRVEDFELEDENLHQVAIHYLEMLERKEFKRSSFKLLQ
;
A
#
# COMPACT_ATOMS: atom_id res chain seq x y z
N MET A 1 -8.88 28.72 11.98
CA MET A 1 -8.84 28.18 10.61
C MET A 1 -10.00 28.77 9.82
N LYS A 2 -9.74 29.49 8.73
CA LYS A 2 -10.81 29.94 7.83
C LYS A 2 -10.97 28.88 6.76
N ILE A 3 -12.07 28.14 6.79
CA ILE A 3 -12.50 27.38 5.62
C ILE A 3 -12.58 28.39 4.46
N LEU A 4 -11.87 28.12 3.37
CA LEU A 4 -11.88 29.01 2.22
C LEU A 4 -13.30 29.16 1.71
N LYS A 5 -13.68 30.39 1.37
CA LYS A 5 -15.04 30.68 0.94
C LYS A 5 -15.31 29.99 -0.39
N LEU A 6 -16.47 29.36 -0.51
CA LEU A 6 -16.93 28.71 -1.72
C LEU A 6 -16.75 29.57 -2.98
N ALA A 7 -17.11 30.86 -2.90
CA ALA A 7 -16.98 31.80 -4.02
C ALA A 7 -15.53 31.89 -4.56
N GLN A 8 -14.53 31.90 -3.67
CA GLN A 8 -13.12 32.03 -4.04
C GLN A 8 -12.61 30.73 -4.68
N LEU A 9 -12.97 29.57 -4.12
CA LEU A 9 -12.64 28.26 -4.71
C LEU A 9 -13.22 28.11 -6.11
N ARG A 10 -14.44 28.62 -6.34
CA ARG A 10 -15.10 28.61 -7.66
C ARG A 10 -14.36 29.47 -8.68
N GLU A 11 -13.86 30.65 -8.29
CA GLU A 11 -13.04 31.48 -9.17
C GLU A 11 -11.77 30.73 -9.60
N TRP A 12 -11.15 29.98 -8.68
CA TRP A 12 -9.93 29.21 -8.97
C TRP A 12 -10.12 27.98 -9.85
N LEU A 13 -11.35 27.48 -10.02
CA LEU A 13 -11.64 26.47 -11.04
C LEU A 13 -11.42 26.99 -12.46
N HIS A 14 -11.42 28.31 -12.66
CA HIS A 14 -11.13 28.97 -13.93
C HIS A 14 -9.69 29.48 -14.04
N SER A 15 -8.82 29.16 -13.08
CA SER A 15 -7.39 29.54 -13.14
C SER A 15 -6.73 28.90 -14.35
N ASP A 16 -5.78 29.60 -14.99
CA ASP A 16 -4.95 29.04 -16.07
C ASP A 16 -4.05 27.91 -15.57
N LEU A 17 -3.71 27.90 -14.27
CA LEU A 17 -2.86 26.90 -13.65
C LEU A 17 -3.65 25.61 -13.34
N GLN A 18 -3.32 24.51 -14.03
CA GLN A 18 -3.94 23.19 -13.81
C GLN A 18 -3.89 22.76 -12.34
N ARG A 19 -2.75 22.94 -11.67
CA ARG A 19 -2.60 22.61 -10.26
C ARG A 19 -3.61 23.36 -9.39
N MET A 20 -3.87 24.63 -9.71
CA MET A 20 -4.83 25.43 -8.96
C MET A 20 -6.26 24.92 -9.15
N ARG A 21 -6.63 24.55 -10.39
CA ARG A 21 -7.93 23.92 -10.68
C ARG A 21 -8.10 22.59 -9.93
N MET A 22 -7.09 21.73 -9.96
CA MET A 22 -7.08 20.46 -9.24
C MET A 22 -7.21 20.66 -7.74
N TRP A 23 -6.38 21.53 -7.16
CA TRP A 23 -6.40 21.83 -5.73
C TRP A 23 -7.75 22.41 -5.30
N ALA A 24 -8.30 23.38 -6.05
CA ALA A 24 -9.62 23.94 -5.77
C ALA A 24 -10.72 22.87 -5.85
N THR A 25 -10.64 21.94 -6.81
CA THR A 25 -11.55 20.80 -6.92
C THR A 25 -11.50 19.91 -5.67
N TYR A 26 -10.29 19.55 -5.20
CA TYR A 26 -10.14 18.77 -3.97
C TYR A 26 -10.69 19.51 -2.74
N GLN A 27 -10.40 20.80 -2.61
CA GLN A 27 -10.89 21.63 -1.50
C GLN A 27 -12.42 21.73 -1.48
N LEU A 28 -13.05 21.82 -2.66
CA LEU A 28 -14.51 21.82 -2.79
C LEU A 28 -15.13 20.49 -2.37
N ILE A 29 -14.52 19.36 -2.75
CA ILE A 29 -14.99 18.02 -2.39
C ILE A 29 -14.82 17.74 -0.89
N GLU A 30 -13.72 18.19 -0.28
CA GLU A 30 -13.47 17.93 1.15
C GLU A 30 -14.29 18.85 2.06
N ASN A 31 -14.45 20.13 1.71
CA ASN A 31 -15.00 21.13 2.63
C ASN A 31 -16.39 21.65 2.27
N HIS A 32 -16.81 21.51 1.00
CA HIS A 32 -18.04 22.12 0.47
C HIS A 32 -18.89 21.12 -0.33
N ASP A 33 -18.74 19.81 -0.09
CA ASP A 33 -19.50 18.78 -0.81
C ASP A 33 -21.02 19.00 -0.71
N ASN A 34 -21.51 19.41 0.47
CA ASN A 34 -22.91 19.72 0.71
C ASN A 34 -23.45 20.87 -0.16
N GLU A 35 -22.56 21.70 -0.72
CA GLU A 35 -22.88 22.82 -1.61
C GLU A 35 -22.54 22.50 -3.09
N ALA A 36 -22.35 21.21 -3.43
CA ALA A 36 -21.96 20.73 -4.75
C ALA A 36 -22.71 21.36 -5.93
N ARG A 37 -24.02 21.60 -5.76
CA ARG A 37 -24.88 22.19 -6.81
C ARG A 37 -24.35 23.52 -7.35
N GLU A 38 -23.61 24.29 -6.55
CA GLU A 38 -23.12 25.60 -6.96
C GLU A 38 -21.96 25.58 -7.96
N PHE A 39 -21.20 24.49 -8.00
CA PHE A 39 -19.94 24.42 -8.73
C PHE A 39 -19.83 23.21 -9.65
N VAL A 40 -20.70 22.22 -9.51
CA VAL A 40 -20.59 20.97 -10.26
C VAL A 40 -20.59 21.19 -11.77
N GLU A 41 -21.40 22.12 -12.30
CA GLU A 41 -21.44 22.44 -13.74
C GLU A 41 -20.06 22.83 -14.28
N ILE A 42 -19.27 23.56 -13.50
CA ILE A 42 -17.91 23.97 -13.87
C ILE A 42 -16.99 22.75 -13.95
N LEU A 43 -17.14 21.79 -13.02
CA LEU A 43 -16.30 20.59 -12.97
C LEU A 43 -16.56 19.66 -14.15
N ILE A 44 -17.83 19.43 -14.51
CA ILE A 44 -18.18 18.52 -15.62
C ILE A 44 -17.78 19.08 -16.99
N ASP A 45 -17.70 20.40 -17.13
CA ASP A 45 -17.27 21.06 -18.37
C ASP A 45 -15.75 21.28 -18.46
N SER A 46 -14.97 20.82 -17.48
CA SER A 46 -13.51 20.90 -17.49
C SER A 46 -12.88 20.06 -18.62
N ASP A 47 -11.72 20.52 -19.12
CA ASP A 47 -10.92 19.77 -20.08
C ASP A 47 -10.18 18.59 -19.41
N GLU A 48 -9.91 18.68 -18.10
CA GLU A 48 -9.24 17.64 -17.30
C GLU A 48 -10.20 16.49 -16.96
N GLU A 49 -9.79 15.26 -17.28
CA GLU A 49 -10.63 14.07 -17.05
C GLU A 49 -10.90 13.84 -15.57
N GLU A 50 -9.91 14.04 -14.69
CA GLU A 50 -10.02 13.88 -13.25
C GLU A 50 -11.03 14.85 -12.62
N ILE A 51 -11.04 16.11 -13.08
CA ILE A 51 -11.99 17.13 -12.61
C ILE A 51 -13.40 16.79 -13.06
N ARG A 52 -13.57 16.35 -14.31
CA ARG A 52 -14.87 15.89 -14.82
C ARG A 52 -15.40 14.69 -14.05
N GLU A 53 -14.56 13.70 -13.78
CA GLU A 53 -14.91 12.52 -13.00
C GLU A 53 -15.40 12.91 -11.60
N ALA A 54 -14.70 13.83 -10.94
CA ALA A 54 -15.10 14.35 -9.64
C ALA A 54 -16.46 15.09 -9.69
N GLY A 55 -16.70 15.89 -10.72
CA GLY A 55 -18.00 16.52 -10.95
C GLY A 55 -19.13 15.50 -11.08
N ILE A 56 -18.94 14.47 -11.90
CA ILE A 56 -19.91 13.38 -12.10
C ILE A 56 -20.18 12.63 -10.79
N TYR A 57 -19.14 12.34 -10.02
CA TYR A 57 -19.26 11.71 -8.70
C TYR A 57 -20.14 12.53 -7.76
N LEU A 58 -19.93 13.85 -7.68
CA LEU A 58 -20.72 14.74 -6.84
C LEU A 58 -22.20 14.80 -7.26
N ILE A 59 -22.50 14.77 -8.57
CA ILE A 59 -23.88 14.70 -9.06
C ILE A 59 -24.58 13.45 -8.51
N GLY A 60 -23.92 12.29 -8.59
CA GLY A 60 -24.45 11.03 -8.08
C GLY A 60 -24.62 11.04 -6.56
N LYS A 61 -23.58 11.44 -5.82
CA LYS A 61 -23.57 11.48 -4.34
C LYS A 61 -24.67 12.36 -3.77
N HIS A 62 -24.86 13.57 -4.32
CA HIS A 62 -25.85 14.54 -3.84
C HIS A 62 -27.20 14.48 -4.58
N LYS A 63 -27.38 13.48 -5.45
CA LYS A 63 -28.61 13.24 -6.22
C LYS A 63 -29.12 14.49 -6.94
N LEU A 64 -28.25 15.14 -7.72
CA LEU A 64 -28.61 16.36 -8.45
C LEU A 64 -29.36 16.02 -9.76
N GLU A 65 -30.67 15.79 -9.65
CA GLU A 65 -31.55 15.34 -10.75
C GLU A 65 -31.53 16.24 -11.99
N ASP A 66 -31.34 17.55 -11.84
CA ASP A 66 -31.29 18.52 -12.96
C ASP A 66 -30.19 18.18 -14.00
N TYR A 67 -29.19 17.38 -13.62
CA TYR A 67 -28.07 16.99 -14.48
C TYR A 67 -28.26 15.64 -15.18
N GLU A 68 -29.38 14.94 -14.96
CA GLU A 68 -29.66 13.61 -15.52
C GLU A 68 -29.46 13.58 -17.04
N PHE A 69 -30.03 14.55 -17.77
CA PHE A 69 -29.90 14.61 -19.23
C PHE A 69 -28.45 14.78 -19.70
N LYS A 70 -27.65 15.55 -18.97
CA LYS A 70 -26.24 15.78 -19.27
C LYS A 70 -25.43 14.50 -19.02
N LEU A 71 -25.70 13.78 -17.93
CA LEU A 71 -25.12 12.48 -17.63
C LEU A 71 -25.47 11.41 -18.68
N LEU A 72 -26.73 11.34 -19.13
CA LEU A 72 -27.15 10.43 -20.20
C LEU A 72 -26.34 10.67 -21.49
N ARG A 73 -26.14 11.94 -21.86
CA ARG A 73 -25.34 12.32 -23.03
C ARG A 73 -23.87 11.93 -22.87
N ILE A 74 -23.29 12.12 -21.68
CA ILE A 74 -21.90 11.71 -21.39
C ILE A 74 -21.79 10.19 -21.47
N PHE A 75 -22.67 9.46 -20.79
CA PHE A 75 -22.68 7.99 -20.78
C PHE A 75 -22.73 7.38 -22.19
N GLN A 76 -23.50 7.97 -23.10
CA GLN A 76 -23.60 7.50 -24.48
C GLN A 76 -22.34 7.75 -25.33
N ARG A 77 -21.56 8.79 -25.02
CA ARG A 77 -20.42 9.23 -25.84
C ARG A 77 -19.06 8.83 -25.27
N ALA A 78 -18.95 8.76 -23.95
CA ALA A 78 -17.73 8.47 -23.25
C ALA A 78 -17.42 6.96 -23.22
N ASN A 79 -16.14 6.65 -22.98
CA ASN A 79 -15.61 5.31 -22.74
C ASN A 79 -14.79 5.31 -21.44
N GLY A 80 -14.47 4.12 -20.92
CA GLY A 80 -13.58 3.97 -19.76
C GLY A 80 -14.14 4.63 -18.49
N ARG A 81 -13.28 5.36 -17.77
CA ARG A 81 -13.57 5.89 -16.42
C ARG A 81 -14.78 6.82 -16.40
N ILE A 82 -14.86 7.79 -17.32
CA ILE A 82 -15.98 8.74 -17.40
C ILE A 82 -17.32 8.04 -17.68
N LYS A 83 -17.33 6.98 -18.51
CA LYS A 83 -18.56 6.21 -18.77
C LYS A 83 -19.03 5.51 -17.50
N ARG A 84 -18.11 4.85 -16.77
CA ARG A 84 -18.39 4.19 -15.48
C ARG A 84 -18.88 5.17 -14.43
N ALA A 85 -18.21 6.30 -14.25
CA ALA A 85 -18.62 7.35 -13.32
C ALA A 85 -20.04 7.84 -13.63
N SER A 86 -20.35 8.04 -14.91
CA SER A 86 -21.69 8.47 -15.35
C SER A 86 -22.76 7.41 -15.07
N ALA A 87 -22.45 6.13 -15.29
CA ALA A 87 -23.36 5.02 -14.99
C ALA A 87 -23.67 4.94 -13.48
N ILE A 88 -22.65 5.07 -12.63
CA ILE A 88 -22.80 5.07 -11.16
C ILE A 88 -23.65 6.26 -10.71
N ALA A 89 -23.42 7.44 -11.29
CA ALA A 89 -24.20 8.64 -10.98
C ALA A 89 -25.68 8.47 -11.40
N LEU A 90 -25.94 7.98 -12.62
CA LEU A 90 -27.29 7.70 -13.11
C LEU A 90 -28.02 6.65 -12.25
N SER A 91 -27.29 5.63 -11.78
CA SER A 91 -27.80 4.62 -10.86
C SER A 91 -28.18 5.20 -9.50
N SER A 92 -27.34 6.07 -8.96
CA SER A 92 -27.60 6.78 -7.69
C SER A 92 -28.82 7.71 -7.78
N LEU A 93 -29.08 8.28 -8.96
CA LEU A 93 -30.25 9.10 -9.27
C LEU A 93 -31.52 8.27 -9.53
N LYS A 94 -31.42 6.95 -9.72
CA LYS A 94 -32.53 6.10 -10.16
C LYS A 94 -33.19 6.58 -11.47
N SER A 95 -32.37 6.96 -12.45
CA SER A 95 -32.82 7.47 -13.74
C SER A 95 -33.53 6.38 -14.56
N GLU A 96 -34.84 6.50 -14.74
CA GLU A 96 -35.64 5.60 -15.59
C GLU A 96 -35.15 5.57 -17.05
N ALA A 97 -34.73 6.74 -17.56
CA ALA A 97 -34.20 6.88 -18.92
C ALA A 97 -32.89 6.11 -19.12
N ALA A 98 -32.11 5.88 -18.06
CA ALA A 98 -30.87 5.13 -18.11
C ALA A 98 -31.08 3.61 -18.21
N HIS A 99 -32.25 3.07 -17.83
CA HIS A 99 -32.48 1.62 -17.74
C HIS A 99 -32.15 0.90 -19.05
N SER A 100 -32.78 1.33 -20.14
CA SER A 100 -32.58 0.72 -21.46
C SER A 100 -31.13 0.83 -21.96
N LEU A 101 -30.44 1.90 -21.60
CA LEU A 101 -29.06 2.15 -22.01
C LEU A 101 -28.07 1.30 -21.22
N LEU A 102 -28.27 1.16 -19.90
CA LEU A 102 -27.46 0.32 -19.02
C LEU A 102 -27.64 -1.16 -19.37
N TRP A 103 -28.88 -1.61 -19.58
CA TRP A 103 -29.14 -2.97 -20.02
C TRP A 103 -28.49 -3.28 -21.37
N ARG A 104 -28.60 -2.35 -22.33
CA ARG A 104 -27.95 -2.50 -23.63
C ARG A 104 -26.43 -2.55 -23.48
N TRP A 105 -25.85 -1.72 -22.63
CA TRP A 105 -24.40 -1.72 -22.38
C TRP A 105 -23.96 -3.06 -21.77
N LEU A 106 -24.66 -3.55 -20.75
CA LEU A 106 -24.41 -4.84 -20.12
C LEU A 106 -24.49 -6.00 -21.13
N LYS A 107 -25.55 -6.06 -21.94
CA LYS A 107 -25.67 -7.08 -23.01
C LYS A 107 -24.55 -6.98 -24.04
N THR A 108 -24.19 -5.77 -24.45
CA THR A 108 -23.10 -5.57 -25.41
C THR A 108 -21.78 -6.10 -24.84
N LEU A 109 -21.46 -5.80 -23.58
CA LEU A 109 -20.26 -6.31 -22.90
C LEU A 109 -20.30 -7.84 -22.73
N GLN A 110 -21.48 -8.41 -22.56
CA GLN A 110 -21.68 -9.85 -22.50
C GLN A 110 -21.43 -10.54 -23.85
N GLU A 111 -21.94 -9.97 -24.94
CA GLU A 111 -21.85 -10.53 -26.30
C GLU A 111 -20.47 -10.32 -26.96
N GLN A 112 -19.75 -9.25 -26.60
CA GLN A 112 -18.43 -8.95 -27.16
C GLN A 112 -17.37 -10.02 -26.85
N GLU A 113 -16.48 -10.31 -27.79
CA GLU A 113 -15.36 -11.24 -27.53
C GLU A 113 -14.28 -10.62 -26.63
N GLU A 114 -14.08 -9.30 -26.71
CA GLU A 114 -13.11 -8.58 -25.88
C GLU A 114 -13.52 -8.59 -24.40
N LEU A 115 -12.56 -8.95 -23.53
CA LEU A 115 -12.75 -8.99 -22.09
C LEU A 115 -12.59 -7.60 -21.48
N ASN A 116 -13.71 -6.92 -21.23
CA ASN A 116 -13.72 -5.67 -20.48
C ASN A 116 -14.40 -5.87 -19.11
N ILE A 117 -13.67 -6.54 -18.21
CA ILE A 117 -14.17 -6.99 -16.90
C ILE A 117 -14.58 -5.80 -16.02
N THR A 118 -13.81 -4.72 -16.03
CA THR A 118 -14.10 -3.53 -15.22
C THR A 118 -15.40 -2.84 -15.62
N ASP A 119 -15.72 -2.83 -16.92
CA ASP A 119 -16.96 -2.26 -17.40
C ASP A 119 -18.13 -3.22 -17.18
N LEU A 120 -17.92 -4.53 -17.31
CA LEU A 120 -18.93 -5.55 -17.02
C LEU A 120 -19.36 -5.52 -15.55
N ASP A 121 -18.40 -5.48 -14.64
CA ASP A 121 -18.65 -5.39 -13.20
C ASP A 121 -19.44 -4.11 -12.86
N CYS A 122 -18.98 -2.96 -13.37
CA CYS A 122 -19.66 -1.68 -13.16
C CYS A 122 -21.09 -1.68 -13.73
N ALA A 123 -21.29 -2.23 -14.93
CA ALA A 123 -22.61 -2.31 -15.56
C ALA A 123 -23.58 -3.20 -14.76
N ALA A 124 -23.11 -4.36 -14.27
CA ALA A 124 -23.89 -5.26 -13.44
C ALA A 124 -24.26 -4.62 -12.09
N GLU A 125 -23.30 -4.00 -11.42
CA GLU A 125 -23.49 -3.24 -10.19
C GLU A 125 -24.52 -2.12 -10.33
N CYS A 126 -24.43 -1.34 -11.41
CA CYS A 126 -25.37 -0.24 -11.66
C CYS A 126 -26.77 -0.77 -11.96
N TRP A 127 -26.88 -1.92 -12.65
CA TRP A 127 -28.16 -2.52 -13.01
C TRP A 127 -28.93 -3.02 -11.79
N ILE A 128 -28.31 -3.80 -10.89
CA ILE A 128 -28.95 -4.27 -9.65
C ILE A 128 -29.44 -3.09 -8.82
N LYS A 129 -28.61 -2.06 -8.66
CA LYS A 129 -28.93 -0.88 -7.83
C LYS A 129 -30.15 -0.10 -8.30
N ILE A 130 -30.43 -0.12 -9.60
CA ILE A 130 -31.55 0.59 -10.20
C ILE A 130 -32.83 -0.25 -10.15
N GLU A 131 -32.77 -1.51 -10.59
CA GLU A 131 -33.95 -2.36 -10.83
C GLU A 131 -34.27 -3.33 -9.68
N ASN A 132 -33.53 -3.27 -8.56
CA ASN A 132 -33.73 -4.07 -7.34
C ASN A 132 -34.07 -5.55 -7.62
N GLU A 133 -35.33 -5.99 -7.42
CA GLU A 133 -35.79 -7.37 -7.65
C GLU A 133 -35.74 -7.81 -9.12
N ASP A 134 -36.18 -6.96 -10.06
CA ASP A 134 -36.09 -7.27 -11.48
C ASP A 134 -34.62 -7.27 -11.94
N GLY A 135 -33.80 -6.41 -11.33
CA GLY A 135 -32.34 -6.37 -11.56
C GLY A 135 -31.67 -7.71 -11.27
N TRP A 136 -32.03 -8.32 -10.14
CA TRP A 136 -31.55 -9.64 -9.73
C TRP A 136 -31.89 -10.72 -10.76
N ASN A 137 -33.17 -10.86 -11.10
CA ASN A 137 -33.66 -11.89 -12.02
C ASN A 137 -32.97 -11.82 -13.38
N HIS A 138 -32.83 -10.62 -13.93
CA HIS A 138 -32.16 -10.41 -15.22
C HIS A 138 -30.67 -10.82 -15.19
N LEU A 139 -29.94 -10.52 -14.12
CA LEU A 139 -28.54 -10.95 -14.00
C LEU A 139 -28.41 -12.44 -13.77
N ASN A 140 -29.31 -13.04 -13.01
CA ASN A 140 -29.38 -14.47 -12.77
C ASN A 140 -29.58 -15.25 -14.10
N GLU A 141 -30.46 -14.74 -14.97
CA GLU A 141 -30.66 -15.25 -16.33
C GLU A 141 -29.42 -15.04 -17.22
N LEU A 142 -28.80 -13.86 -17.18
CA LEU A 142 -27.58 -13.58 -17.94
C LEU A 142 -26.44 -14.51 -17.53
N LEU A 143 -26.23 -14.71 -16.22
CA LEU A 143 -25.25 -15.66 -15.71
C LEU A 143 -25.52 -17.08 -16.24
N SER A 144 -26.80 -17.47 -16.32
CA SER A 144 -27.20 -18.76 -16.92
C SER A 144 -26.82 -18.86 -18.41
N ALA A 145 -26.92 -17.77 -19.16
CA ALA A 145 -26.61 -17.73 -20.58
C ALA A 145 -25.10 -17.80 -20.88
N ILE A 146 -24.26 -17.34 -19.94
CA ILE A 146 -22.80 -17.25 -20.13
C ILE A 146 -21.98 -18.31 -19.42
N ARG A 147 -22.61 -19.37 -18.91
CA ARG A 147 -21.96 -20.36 -18.04
C ARG A 147 -20.63 -20.94 -18.56
N ASN A 148 -20.44 -20.97 -19.88
CA ASN A 148 -19.21 -21.47 -20.51
C ASN A 148 -18.05 -20.46 -20.54
N ASN A 149 -18.29 -19.17 -20.30
CA ASN A 149 -17.24 -18.15 -20.26
C ASN A 149 -16.82 -17.89 -18.80
N HIS A 150 -15.66 -18.44 -18.46
CA HIS A 150 -15.12 -18.40 -17.10
C HIS A 150 -15.10 -16.99 -16.49
N LEU A 151 -14.38 -16.05 -17.12
CA LEU A 151 -14.13 -14.73 -16.53
C LEU A 151 -15.41 -13.89 -16.42
N LYS A 152 -16.27 -13.92 -17.45
CA LYS A 152 -17.55 -13.19 -17.39
C LYS A 152 -18.50 -13.79 -16.37
N SER A 153 -18.55 -15.13 -16.26
CA SER A 153 -19.35 -15.82 -15.25
C SER A 153 -18.86 -15.47 -13.85
N LEU A 154 -17.55 -15.47 -13.63
CA LEU A 154 -16.96 -15.11 -12.34
C LEU A 154 -17.33 -13.68 -11.92
N THR A 155 -17.24 -12.71 -12.84
CA THR A 155 -17.61 -11.31 -12.56
C THR A 155 -19.09 -11.15 -12.22
N LEU A 156 -20.00 -11.73 -13.01
CA LEU A 156 -21.45 -11.65 -12.71
C LEU A 156 -21.83 -12.42 -11.44
N PHE A 157 -21.18 -13.57 -11.19
CA PHE A 157 -21.35 -14.35 -9.97
C PHE A 157 -20.90 -13.56 -8.73
N GLU A 158 -19.74 -12.90 -8.79
CA GLU A 158 -19.25 -12.02 -7.73
C GLU A 158 -20.21 -10.87 -7.44
N CYS A 159 -20.74 -10.23 -8.50
CA CYS A 159 -21.75 -9.19 -8.36
C CYS A 159 -23.02 -9.73 -7.66
N LEU A 160 -23.55 -10.88 -8.08
CA LEU A 160 -24.71 -11.48 -7.43
C LEU A 160 -24.44 -11.83 -5.96
N CYS A 161 -23.27 -12.40 -5.65
CA CYS A 161 -22.84 -12.70 -4.28
C CYS A 161 -22.85 -11.44 -3.38
N ARG A 162 -22.36 -10.30 -3.87
CA ARG A 162 -22.33 -9.04 -3.11
C ARG A 162 -23.71 -8.46 -2.79
N HIS A 163 -24.71 -8.76 -3.61
CA HIS A 163 -26.08 -8.25 -3.47
C HIS A 163 -27.09 -9.31 -2.99
N ALA A 164 -26.61 -10.46 -2.56
CA ALA A 164 -27.45 -11.51 -2.00
C ALA A 164 -27.89 -11.13 -0.58
N VAL A 165 -29.19 -10.90 -0.38
CA VAL A 165 -29.75 -10.48 0.92
C VAL A 165 -30.77 -11.49 1.44
N GLU A 166 -31.51 -12.14 0.54
CA GLU A 166 -32.58 -13.07 0.90
C GLU A 166 -32.15 -14.53 0.77
N PRO A 167 -32.69 -15.46 1.57
CA PRO A 167 -32.38 -16.88 1.44
C PRO A 167 -32.59 -17.43 0.01
N GLN A 168 -33.59 -16.92 -0.72
CA GLN A 168 -33.82 -17.30 -2.11
C GLN A 168 -32.67 -16.91 -3.05
N HIS A 169 -32.05 -15.74 -2.84
CA HIS A 169 -30.90 -15.29 -3.62
C HIS A 169 -29.73 -16.27 -3.49
N PHE A 170 -29.45 -16.70 -2.25
CA PHE A 170 -28.40 -17.70 -1.99
C PHE A 170 -28.75 -19.05 -2.60
N ALA A 171 -30.03 -19.43 -2.59
CA ALA A 171 -30.45 -20.66 -3.23
C ALA A 171 -30.13 -20.67 -4.73
N GLU A 172 -30.40 -19.56 -5.43
CA GLU A 172 -30.13 -19.40 -6.85
C GLU A 172 -28.62 -19.35 -7.15
N ILE A 173 -27.85 -18.60 -6.36
CA ILE A 173 -26.37 -18.57 -6.46
C ILE A 173 -25.79 -19.98 -6.32
N LEU A 174 -26.26 -20.77 -5.35
CA LEU A 174 -25.75 -22.12 -5.12
C LEU A 174 -26.05 -23.08 -6.28
N VAL A 175 -27.15 -22.86 -7.03
CA VAL A 175 -27.42 -23.62 -8.25
C VAL A 175 -26.38 -23.33 -9.34
N HIS A 176 -25.96 -22.08 -9.49
CA HIS A 176 -24.88 -21.74 -10.42
C HIS A 176 -23.53 -22.27 -9.93
N TYR A 177 -23.26 -22.12 -8.64
CA TYR A 177 -22.04 -22.62 -8.02
C TYR A 177 -21.86 -24.12 -8.25
N SER A 178 -22.92 -24.93 -8.11
CA SER A 178 -22.84 -26.38 -8.35
C SER A 178 -22.39 -26.73 -9.76
N HIS A 179 -22.70 -25.88 -10.74
CA HIS A 179 -22.22 -26.04 -12.11
C HIS A 179 -20.78 -25.53 -12.28
N PHE A 180 -20.45 -24.35 -11.74
CA PHE A 180 -19.13 -23.76 -11.91
C PHE A 180 -18.04 -24.56 -11.21
N ARG A 181 -18.31 -25.14 -10.04
CA ARG A 181 -17.34 -25.95 -9.30
C ARG A 181 -16.89 -27.21 -10.04
N SER A 182 -17.74 -27.78 -10.91
CA SER A 182 -17.43 -28.98 -11.70
C SER A 182 -16.87 -28.62 -13.08
N GLN A 183 -17.24 -27.47 -13.64
CA GLN A 183 -16.75 -27.01 -14.93
C GLN A 183 -15.40 -26.30 -14.85
N PHE A 184 -15.14 -25.53 -13.78
CA PHE A 184 -13.96 -24.70 -13.62
C PHE A 184 -13.16 -25.13 -12.40
N THR A 185 -11.83 -25.15 -12.53
CA THR A 185 -10.90 -25.42 -11.42
C THR A 185 -10.50 -24.14 -10.68
N ASP A 186 -11.32 -23.09 -10.72
CA ASP A 186 -11.04 -21.81 -10.09
C ASP A 186 -11.69 -21.73 -8.70
N PRO A 187 -10.91 -21.69 -7.60
CA PRO A 187 -11.44 -21.56 -6.25
C PRO A 187 -12.09 -20.19 -5.96
N GLN A 188 -11.95 -19.20 -6.85
CA GLN A 188 -12.51 -17.87 -6.62
C GLN A 188 -14.05 -17.88 -6.52
N PHE A 189 -14.73 -18.79 -7.22
CA PHE A 189 -16.18 -18.97 -7.05
C PHE A 189 -16.54 -19.36 -5.60
N THR A 190 -15.78 -20.26 -4.99
CA THR A 190 -15.99 -20.68 -3.60
C THR A 190 -15.63 -19.56 -2.63
N GLN A 191 -14.57 -18.79 -2.92
CA GLN A 191 -14.19 -17.63 -2.12
C GLN A 191 -15.28 -16.55 -2.13
N ASN A 192 -15.84 -16.23 -3.31
CA ASN A 192 -16.92 -15.26 -3.43
C ASN A 192 -18.18 -15.69 -2.66
N LEU A 193 -18.48 -16.99 -2.61
CA LEU A 193 -19.57 -17.53 -1.79
C LEU A 193 -19.29 -17.40 -0.29
N LEU A 194 -18.06 -17.67 0.15
CA LEU A 194 -17.61 -17.50 1.54
C LEU A 194 -17.72 -16.04 1.98
N ASP A 195 -17.30 -15.10 1.13
CA ASP A 195 -17.31 -13.66 1.41
C ASP A 195 -18.75 -13.11 1.48
N ALA A 196 -19.67 -13.65 0.67
CA ALA A 196 -21.09 -13.25 0.65
C ALA A 196 -21.83 -13.49 1.98
N LEU A 197 -21.33 -14.39 2.83
CA LEU A 197 -21.94 -14.70 4.11
C LEU A 197 -21.59 -13.70 5.24
N ASP A 198 -20.76 -12.70 4.95
CA ASP A 198 -20.19 -11.78 5.95
C ASP A 198 -19.54 -12.53 7.14
N ASN A 199 -18.93 -13.67 6.81
CA ASN A 199 -18.37 -14.63 7.77
C ASN A 199 -16.85 -14.57 7.87
N ASN A 200 -16.22 -13.53 7.33
CA ASN A 200 -14.76 -13.40 7.32
C ASN A 200 -14.14 -13.62 8.71
N VAL A 201 -14.76 -13.08 9.75
CA VAL A 201 -14.32 -13.27 11.13
C VAL A 201 -14.36 -14.74 11.56
N LEU A 202 -15.42 -15.48 11.20
CA LEU A 202 -15.60 -16.90 11.52
C LEU A 202 -14.67 -17.80 10.70
N ILE A 203 -14.50 -17.49 9.42
CA ILE A 203 -13.59 -18.18 8.52
C ILE A 203 -12.16 -18.05 9.05
N GLN A 204 -11.72 -16.84 9.40
CA GLN A 204 -10.41 -16.61 9.99
C GLN A 204 -10.24 -17.31 11.34
N TYR A 205 -11.29 -17.33 12.17
CA TYR A 205 -11.28 -18.10 13.41
C TYR A 205 -11.03 -19.60 13.14
N LEU A 206 -11.80 -20.21 12.23
CA LEU A 206 -11.68 -21.62 11.88
C LEU A 206 -10.30 -21.94 11.27
N LEU A 207 -9.81 -21.09 10.36
CA LEU A 207 -8.46 -21.25 9.78
C LEU A 207 -7.37 -21.22 10.84
N ASN A 208 -7.43 -20.28 11.78
CA ASN A 208 -6.46 -20.17 12.88
C ASN A 208 -6.49 -21.41 13.79
N GLN A 209 -7.69 -21.95 14.08
CA GLN A 209 -7.80 -23.16 14.89
C GLN A 209 -7.30 -24.42 14.15
N ASN A 210 -7.56 -24.52 12.83
CA ASN A 210 -7.03 -25.59 11.99
C ASN A 210 -5.49 -25.57 11.96
N ILE A 211 -4.87 -24.39 11.85
CA ILE A 211 -3.39 -24.23 11.92
C ILE A 211 -2.86 -24.72 13.27
N ASN A 212 -3.60 -24.48 14.35
CA ASN A 212 -3.25 -24.94 15.70
C ASN A 212 -3.52 -26.44 15.92
N GLY A 213 -3.99 -27.17 14.89
CA GLY A 213 -4.27 -28.60 14.96
C GLY A 213 -5.50 -28.97 15.78
N SER A 214 -6.43 -28.04 16.01
CA SER A 214 -7.69 -28.32 16.69
C SER A 214 -8.70 -28.95 15.73
N ASN A 215 -9.39 -30.01 16.17
CA ASN A 215 -10.49 -30.61 15.42
C ASN A 215 -11.76 -29.74 15.48
N TYR A 216 -12.71 -29.96 14.57
CA TYR A 216 -13.88 -29.10 14.44
C TYR A 216 -14.74 -29.11 15.71
N ARG A 217 -14.89 -30.26 16.38
CA ARG A 217 -15.62 -30.34 17.66
C ARG A 217 -15.06 -29.40 18.72
N ASN A 218 -13.74 -29.39 18.95
CA ASN A 218 -13.16 -28.52 19.98
C ASN A 218 -13.31 -27.05 19.63
N CYS A 219 -13.11 -26.69 18.36
CA CYS A 219 -13.37 -25.34 17.85
C CYS A 219 -14.80 -24.91 18.12
N PHE A 220 -15.77 -25.78 17.80
CA PHE A 220 -17.19 -25.51 17.98
C PHE A 220 -17.56 -25.34 19.45
N ILE A 221 -17.06 -26.22 20.32
CA ILE A 221 -17.30 -26.16 21.77
C ILE A 221 -16.74 -24.86 22.35
N TRP A 222 -15.49 -24.50 22.02
CA TRP A 222 -14.88 -23.27 22.51
C TRP A 222 -15.63 -22.03 22.03
N ALA A 223 -16.02 -21.98 20.77
CA ALA A 223 -16.81 -20.87 20.24
C ALA A 223 -18.15 -20.75 20.96
N THR A 224 -18.86 -21.86 21.16
CA THR A 224 -20.17 -21.88 21.82
C THR A 224 -20.06 -21.46 23.29
N GLN A 225 -19.01 -21.87 23.99
CA GLN A 225 -18.70 -21.44 25.36
C GLN A 225 -18.41 -19.94 25.44
N GLN A 226 -17.65 -19.40 24.48
CA GLN A 226 -17.39 -17.95 24.38
C GLN A 226 -18.67 -17.15 24.14
N LEU A 227 -19.59 -17.70 23.36
CA LEU A 227 -20.93 -17.16 23.14
C LEU A 227 -21.90 -17.46 24.31
N GLY A 228 -21.48 -18.16 25.37
CA GLY A 228 -22.32 -18.40 26.54
C GLY A 228 -23.56 -19.27 26.28
N PHE A 229 -23.55 -20.08 25.22
CA PHE A 229 -24.57 -21.09 24.97
C PHE A 229 -24.19 -22.43 25.62
N GLN A 230 -25.19 -23.22 26.01
CA GLN A 230 -25.00 -24.61 26.43
C GLN A 230 -25.18 -25.54 25.24
N ILE A 231 -24.28 -26.49 25.06
CA ILE A 231 -24.34 -27.50 24.00
C ILE A 231 -25.19 -28.67 24.47
N ASP A 232 -26.15 -29.07 23.64
CA ASP A 232 -26.92 -30.29 23.85
C ASP A 232 -26.00 -31.53 23.76
N PRO A 233 -26.09 -32.51 24.68
CA PRO A 233 -25.27 -33.72 24.63
C PRO A 233 -25.36 -34.50 23.29
N GLN A 234 -26.51 -34.45 22.61
CA GLN A 234 -26.69 -35.04 21.28
C GLN A 234 -25.94 -34.23 20.22
N ALA A 235 -25.92 -32.90 20.31
CA ALA A 235 -25.12 -32.05 19.41
C ALA A 235 -23.61 -32.32 19.58
N ASP A 236 -23.14 -32.52 20.82
CA ASP A 236 -21.74 -32.89 21.09
C ASP A 236 -21.36 -34.24 20.46
N HIS A 237 -22.28 -35.20 20.51
CA HIS A 237 -22.11 -36.51 19.87
C HIS A 237 -22.04 -36.39 18.34
N LEU A 238 -22.92 -35.58 17.72
CA LEU A 238 -22.87 -35.31 16.28
C LEU A 238 -21.55 -34.66 15.87
N LEU A 239 -21.03 -33.71 16.64
CA LEU A 239 -19.74 -33.08 16.36
C LEU A 239 -18.58 -34.08 16.38
N ALA A 240 -18.60 -35.05 17.30
CA ALA A 240 -17.60 -36.12 17.35
C ALA A 240 -17.68 -37.02 16.10
N GLN A 241 -18.90 -37.35 15.66
CA GLN A 241 -19.13 -38.13 14.44
C GLN A 241 -18.69 -37.37 13.19
N ILE A 242 -18.91 -36.05 13.14
CA ILE A 242 -18.44 -35.19 12.05
C ILE A 242 -16.91 -35.26 11.96
N ASP A 243 -16.18 -35.05 13.06
CA ASP A 243 -14.70 -35.12 13.08
C ASP A 243 -14.19 -36.48 12.56
N GLU A 244 -14.81 -37.59 12.98
CA GLU A 244 -14.46 -38.94 12.51
C GLU A 244 -14.67 -39.09 11.01
N LEU A 245 -15.84 -38.66 10.50
CA LEU A 245 -16.22 -38.81 9.11
C LEU A 245 -15.49 -37.86 8.17
N GLU A 246 -15.15 -36.64 8.60
CA GLU A 246 -14.34 -35.71 7.80
C GLU A 246 -12.96 -36.31 7.45
N SER A 247 -12.41 -37.14 8.35
CA SER A 247 -11.12 -37.81 8.13
C SER A 247 -11.19 -39.05 7.22
N LEU A 248 -12.41 -39.56 6.96
CA LEU A 248 -12.64 -40.84 6.28
C LEU A 248 -13.49 -40.70 5.02
N GLU A 249 -14.71 -40.18 5.16
CA GLU A 249 -15.72 -40.03 4.11
C GLU A 249 -16.63 -38.82 4.38
N LEU A 250 -16.18 -37.64 3.95
CA LEU A 250 -16.87 -36.36 4.18
C LEU A 250 -18.30 -36.29 3.65
N SER A 251 -18.61 -37.03 2.57
CA SER A 251 -19.97 -37.13 2.01
C SER A 251 -20.99 -37.66 3.04
N LYS A 252 -20.55 -38.48 4.00
CA LYS A 252 -21.39 -38.97 5.09
C LYS A 252 -21.51 -37.99 6.27
N ALA A 253 -20.62 -37.00 6.37
CA ALA A 253 -20.67 -35.98 7.42
C ALA A 253 -21.75 -34.92 7.14
N LEU A 254 -22.05 -34.64 5.88
CA LEU A 254 -22.96 -33.54 5.49
C LEU A 254 -24.38 -33.64 6.09
N PRO A 255 -25.07 -34.80 6.12
CA PRO A 255 -26.35 -34.93 6.81
C PRO A 255 -26.27 -34.59 8.30
N LEU A 256 -25.12 -34.84 8.95
CA LEU A 256 -24.92 -34.54 10.36
C LEU A 256 -24.85 -33.03 10.63
N PHE A 257 -24.41 -32.21 9.67
CA PHE A 257 -24.48 -30.75 9.81
C PHE A 257 -25.94 -30.25 9.82
N LEU A 258 -26.83 -30.84 9.03
CA LEU A 258 -28.27 -30.52 9.05
C LEU A 258 -28.89 -30.92 10.39
N GLU A 259 -28.60 -32.13 10.88
CA GLU A 259 -29.06 -32.59 12.20
C GLU A 259 -28.53 -31.69 13.32
N LEU A 260 -27.26 -31.29 13.24
CA LEU A 260 -26.65 -30.38 14.21
C LEU A 260 -27.41 -29.05 14.28
N MET A 261 -27.75 -28.43 13.14
CA MET A 261 -28.48 -27.15 13.11
C MET A 261 -29.79 -27.21 13.88
N HIS A 262 -30.56 -28.29 13.76
CA HIS A 262 -31.83 -28.46 14.48
C HIS A 262 -31.67 -28.56 16.00
N LEU A 263 -30.49 -28.96 16.48
CA LEU A 263 -30.17 -29.03 17.90
C LEU A 263 -29.59 -27.71 18.46
N LEU A 264 -29.27 -26.74 17.61
CA LEU A 264 -28.70 -25.47 18.06
C LEU A 264 -29.76 -24.54 18.65
N PRO A 265 -29.43 -23.81 19.74
CA PRO A 265 -30.35 -22.86 20.35
C PRO A 265 -30.62 -21.66 19.41
N GLY A 266 -31.87 -21.21 19.35
CA GLY A 266 -32.25 -20.01 18.60
C GLY A 266 -33.68 -19.56 18.85
N LYS A 267 -33.94 -18.25 18.66
CA LYS A 267 -35.29 -17.66 18.70
C LYS A 267 -35.81 -17.24 17.33
N LEU A 268 -34.90 -17.12 16.35
CA LEU A 268 -35.27 -16.85 14.96
C LEU A 268 -35.76 -18.15 14.29
N GLN A 269 -36.52 -18.01 13.20
CA GLN A 269 -36.97 -19.16 12.43
C GLN A 269 -35.79 -19.79 11.71
N LEU A 270 -35.44 -21.03 12.08
CA LEU A 270 -34.29 -21.75 11.52
C LEU A 270 -34.51 -22.13 10.05
N GLU A 271 -35.72 -22.57 9.70
CA GLU A 271 -36.03 -23.03 8.32
C GLU A 271 -35.93 -21.93 7.27
N GLU A 272 -36.11 -20.67 7.68
CA GLU A 272 -35.96 -19.50 6.82
C GLU A 272 -34.53 -18.91 6.88
N SER A 273 -33.64 -19.51 7.68
CA SER A 273 -32.27 -19.02 7.80
C SER A 273 -31.46 -19.39 6.57
N LEU A 274 -30.57 -18.46 6.20
CA LEU A 274 -29.64 -18.63 5.12
C LEU A 274 -28.75 -19.86 5.33
N GLU A 275 -28.28 -20.09 6.56
CA GLU A 275 -27.42 -21.23 6.91
C GLU A 275 -28.12 -22.55 6.60
N MET A 276 -29.39 -22.65 6.98
CA MET A 276 -30.20 -23.85 6.75
C MET A 276 -30.44 -24.07 5.25
N VAL A 277 -30.78 -23.02 4.50
CA VAL A 277 -30.96 -23.08 3.04
C VAL A 277 -29.66 -23.52 2.34
N CYS A 278 -28.53 -22.95 2.73
CA CYS A 278 -27.22 -23.31 2.18
C CYS A 278 -26.90 -24.80 2.41
N LEU A 279 -27.09 -25.32 3.62
CA LEU A 279 -26.83 -26.72 3.95
C LEU A 279 -27.73 -27.68 3.16
N HIS A 280 -29.02 -27.36 3.01
CA HIS A 280 -29.93 -28.18 2.22
C HIS A 280 -29.47 -28.29 0.76
N ILE A 281 -29.12 -27.17 0.14
CA ILE A 281 -28.72 -27.16 -1.27
C ILE A 281 -27.36 -27.85 -1.47
N PHE A 282 -26.43 -27.68 -0.53
CA PHE A 282 -25.18 -28.45 -0.51
C PHE A 282 -25.46 -29.95 -0.45
N SER A 283 -26.39 -30.38 0.41
CA SER A 283 -26.78 -31.78 0.56
C SER A 283 -27.44 -32.35 -0.68
N GLU A 284 -28.33 -31.60 -1.33
CA GLU A 284 -29.07 -32.08 -2.49
C GLU A 284 -28.23 -32.09 -3.77
N LYS A 285 -27.46 -31.03 -4.04
CA LYS A 285 -26.84 -30.78 -5.35
C LYS A 285 -25.34 -30.99 -5.40
N ILE A 286 -24.62 -30.62 -4.34
CA ILE A 286 -23.16 -30.62 -4.33
C ILE A 286 -22.62 -31.99 -3.87
N LEU A 287 -23.30 -32.62 -2.93
CA LEU A 287 -22.93 -33.93 -2.38
C LEU A 287 -22.78 -35.02 -3.45
N GLN A 288 -23.69 -35.04 -4.43
CA GLN A 288 -23.73 -36.08 -5.46
C GLN A 288 -22.51 -36.02 -6.39
N GLU A 289 -21.89 -34.85 -6.50
CA GLU A 289 -20.73 -34.58 -7.35
C GLU A 289 -19.51 -34.14 -6.52
N TRP A 290 -19.39 -34.60 -5.27
CA TRP A 290 -18.33 -34.15 -4.36
C TRP A 290 -16.93 -34.31 -4.97
N ASP A 291 -16.67 -35.47 -5.58
CA ASP A 291 -15.38 -35.83 -6.19
C ASP A 291 -15.14 -35.21 -7.58
N ALA A 292 -16.08 -34.41 -8.11
CA ALA A 292 -15.99 -33.82 -9.44
C ALA A 292 -15.14 -32.54 -9.49
N THR A 293 -14.50 -32.13 -8.39
CA THR A 293 -13.74 -30.88 -8.28
C THR A 293 -12.34 -31.09 -7.68
N THR A 294 -11.57 -30.01 -7.56
CA THR A 294 -10.21 -30.06 -7.01
C THR A 294 -10.20 -30.09 -5.49
N LEU A 295 -9.15 -30.68 -4.89
CA LEU A 295 -8.95 -30.70 -3.43
C LEU A 295 -9.01 -29.29 -2.81
N LYS A 296 -8.44 -28.29 -3.49
CA LYS A 296 -8.46 -26.90 -3.01
C LYS A 296 -9.88 -26.34 -2.89
N ILE A 297 -10.78 -26.68 -3.83
CA ILE A 297 -12.19 -26.28 -3.77
C ILE A 297 -12.88 -27.03 -2.63
N GLN A 298 -12.64 -28.34 -2.50
CA GLN A 298 -13.18 -29.14 -1.40
C GLN A 298 -12.77 -28.62 -0.02
N ASP A 299 -11.51 -28.21 0.15
CA ASP A 299 -11.02 -27.62 1.41
C ASP A 299 -11.79 -26.34 1.79
N LEU A 300 -12.09 -25.48 0.81
CA LEU A 300 -12.88 -24.26 1.01
C LEU A 300 -14.36 -24.58 1.26
N GLU A 301 -14.91 -25.60 0.61
CA GLU A 301 -16.28 -26.09 0.84
C GLU A 301 -16.43 -26.66 2.26
N ILE A 302 -15.44 -27.42 2.76
CA ILE A 302 -15.42 -27.89 4.16
C ILE A 302 -15.42 -26.70 5.12
N LEU A 303 -14.58 -25.70 4.84
CA LEU A 303 -14.51 -24.48 5.66
C LEU A 303 -15.85 -23.75 5.70
N LEU A 304 -16.55 -23.66 4.57
CA LEU A 304 -17.90 -23.11 4.47
C LEU A 304 -18.88 -23.91 5.35
N LEU A 305 -18.93 -25.23 5.19
CA LEU A 305 -19.83 -26.11 5.94
C LEU A 305 -19.62 -26.01 7.46
N ARG A 306 -18.36 -25.91 7.91
CA ARG A 306 -18.00 -25.69 9.32
C ARG A 306 -18.40 -24.30 9.82
N ALA A 307 -18.44 -23.29 8.95
CA ALA A 307 -18.78 -21.93 9.33
C ALA A 307 -20.30 -21.74 9.55
N LEU A 308 -21.16 -22.44 8.79
CA LEU A 308 -22.62 -22.21 8.84
C LEU A 308 -23.23 -22.42 10.24
N PRO A 309 -22.99 -23.53 10.97
CA PRO A 309 -23.56 -23.72 12.30
C PRO A 309 -23.03 -22.73 13.34
N LEU A 310 -21.77 -22.30 13.22
CA LEU A 310 -21.20 -21.26 14.07
C LEU A 310 -21.80 -19.88 13.77
N ASN A 311 -22.04 -19.58 12.50
CA ASN A 311 -22.66 -18.32 12.08
C ASN A 311 -24.05 -18.16 12.68
N TRP A 312 -24.84 -19.24 12.67
CA TRP A 312 -26.15 -19.25 13.31
C TRP A 312 -26.08 -18.83 14.79
N LEU A 313 -25.15 -19.40 15.57
CA LEU A 313 -24.98 -19.05 16.99
C LEU A 313 -24.56 -17.58 17.17
N VAL A 314 -23.68 -17.07 16.31
CA VAL A 314 -23.29 -15.66 16.33
C VAL A 314 -24.49 -14.76 16.05
N ILE A 315 -25.29 -15.05 15.02
CA ILE A 315 -26.51 -14.30 14.69
C ILE A 315 -27.50 -14.29 15.87
N GLN A 316 -27.70 -15.43 16.54
CA GLN A 316 -28.57 -15.50 17.72
C GLN A 316 -28.05 -14.62 18.87
N MET A 317 -26.74 -14.63 19.12
CA MET A 317 -26.12 -13.78 20.13
C MET A 317 -26.28 -12.30 19.80
N GLU A 318 -25.97 -11.92 18.57
CA GLU A 318 -26.10 -10.54 18.09
C GLU A 318 -27.55 -10.05 18.20
N HIS A 319 -28.52 -10.86 17.79
CA HIS A 319 -29.95 -10.53 17.90
C HIS A 319 -30.39 -10.34 19.36
N ARG A 320 -29.94 -11.21 20.26
CA ARG A 320 -30.21 -11.10 21.71
C ARG A 320 -29.72 -9.77 22.26
N ILE A 321 -28.47 -9.41 21.96
CA ILE A 321 -27.85 -8.17 22.43
C ILE A 321 -28.54 -6.95 21.80
N LEU A 322 -28.80 -6.95 20.49
CA LEU A 322 -29.42 -5.82 19.80
C LEU A 322 -30.82 -5.49 20.30
N SER A 323 -31.55 -6.48 20.79
CA SER A 323 -32.90 -6.32 21.34
C SER A 323 -32.88 -5.53 22.66
N HIS A 324 -31.88 -5.76 23.51
CA HIS A 324 -31.75 -5.07 24.79
C HIS A 324 -30.28 -4.77 25.16
N PRO A 325 -29.57 -3.89 24.42
CA PRO A 325 -28.13 -3.69 24.56
C PRO A 325 -27.68 -3.39 25.99
N LEU A 326 -28.42 -2.50 26.66
CA LEU A 326 -28.09 -2.03 28.01
C LEU A 326 -28.34 -3.09 29.08
N LYS A 327 -29.31 -4.00 28.89
CA LYS A 327 -29.59 -5.08 29.85
C LYS A 327 -28.57 -6.21 29.74
N GLU A 328 -27.90 -6.31 28.60
CA GLU A 328 -26.98 -7.40 28.26
C GLU A 328 -25.51 -6.92 28.25
N ILE A 329 -25.18 -5.80 28.92
CA ILE A 329 -23.83 -5.20 28.93
C ILE A 329 -22.74 -6.19 29.32
N GLU A 330 -22.97 -7.05 30.32
CA GLU A 330 -21.97 -8.05 30.73
C GLU A 330 -21.72 -9.10 29.64
N ILE A 331 -22.78 -9.51 28.93
CA ILE A 331 -22.69 -10.47 27.82
C ILE A 331 -22.01 -9.80 26.63
N LEU A 332 -22.38 -8.56 26.34
CA LEU A 332 -21.76 -7.78 25.28
C LEU A 332 -20.26 -7.57 25.55
N HIS A 333 -19.88 -7.22 26.77
CA HIS A 333 -18.48 -7.08 27.18
C HIS A 333 -17.69 -8.39 26.96
N LYS A 334 -18.26 -9.54 27.34
CA LYS A 334 -17.67 -10.85 27.04
C LYS A 334 -17.57 -11.09 25.55
N PHE A 335 -18.60 -10.79 24.77
CA PHE A 335 -18.59 -11.00 23.32
C PHE A 335 -17.57 -10.10 22.60
N PHE A 336 -17.39 -8.85 23.03
CA PHE A 336 -16.34 -7.94 22.57
C PHE A 336 -14.93 -8.50 22.76
N SER A 337 -14.73 -9.31 23.79
CA SER A 337 -13.45 -9.96 24.08
C SER A 337 -13.16 -11.16 23.17
N THR A 338 -14.15 -11.61 22.38
CA THR A 338 -14.01 -12.78 21.50
C THR A 338 -13.53 -12.40 20.10
N GLN A 339 -12.93 -13.38 19.41
CA GLN A 339 -12.61 -13.23 18.00
C GLN A 339 -13.88 -13.23 17.14
N LEU A 340 -14.97 -13.85 17.59
CA LEU A 340 -16.19 -14.16 16.81
C LEU A 340 -17.09 -12.95 16.49
N MET A 341 -16.91 -11.80 17.15
CA MET A 341 -17.72 -10.60 16.88
C MET A 341 -17.42 -10.01 15.50
N ARG A 342 -18.47 -9.88 14.68
CA ARG A 342 -18.45 -9.26 13.33
C ARG A 342 -18.31 -7.74 13.39
N ASP A 343 -17.64 -7.17 12.38
CA ASP A 343 -17.36 -5.74 12.30
C ASP A 343 -18.64 -4.91 12.16
N VAL A 344 -19.58 -5.33 11.31
CA VAL A 344 -20.88 -4.66 11.09
C VAL A 344 -21.68 -4.57 12.39
N PHE A 345 -21.71 -5.65 13.17
CA PHE A 345 -22.39 -5.67 14.47
C PHE A 345 -21.69 -4.76 15.48
N ARG A 346 -20.36 -4.85 15.57
CA ARG A 346 -19.54 -4.04 16.48
C ARG A 346 -19.80 -2.55 16.28
N ASP A 347 -19.75 -2.07 15.05
CA ASP A 347 -19.86 -0.64 14.77
C ASP A 347 -21.30 -0.15 15.09
N ARG A 348 -22.31 -0.94 14.71
CA ARG A 348 -23.72 -0.66 15.03
C ARG A 348 -24.01 -0.63 16.54
N ILE A 349 -23.39 -1.52 17.32
CA ILE A 349 -23.64 -1.56 18.76
C ILE A 349 -22.91 -0.44 19.50
N ILE A 350 -21.69 -0.08 19.07
CA ILE A 350 -20.96 1.08 19.63
C ILE A 350 -21.74 2.36 19.41
N GLU A 351 -22.27 2.60 18.21
CA GLU A 351 -23.09 3.77 17.92
C GLU A 351 -24.31 3.86 18.85
N LYS A 352 -25.05 2.75 19.01
CA LYS A 352 -26.18 2.67 19.96
C LYS A 352 -25.78 2.96 21.41
N LEU A 353 -24.60 2.50 21.84
CA LEU A 353 -24.11 2.74 23.21
C LEU A 353 -23.72 4.21 23.41
N LEU A 354 -23.10 4.85 22.41
CA LEU A 354 -22.73 6.26 22.45
C LEU A 354 -23.95 7.19 22.52
N ASP A 355 -25.07 6.81 21.93
CA ASP A 355 -26.31 7.58 22.06
C ASP A 355 -26.94 7.40 23.45
N ALA A 356 -26.90 6.20 24.01
CA ALA A 356 -27.42 5.94 25.36
C ALA A 356 -26.67 6.68 26.48
N THR A 357 -25.36 6.89 26.35
CA THR A 357 -24.55 7.65 27.33
C THR A 357 -24.86 9.15 27.32
N LYS A 358 -25.42 9.69 26.23
CA LYS A 358 -25.87 11.10 26.19
C LYS A 358 -27.15 11.33 26.99
N GLU A 359 -27.97 10.29 27.19
CA GLU A 359 -29.31 10.42 27.76
C GLU A 359 -29.37 10.11 29.26
N SER A 360 -28.61 9.12 29.78
CA SER A 360 -28.81 8.69 31.18
C SER A 360 -27.67 7.94 31.89
N TRP A 361 -26.64 7.46 31.21
CA TRP A 361 -25.58 6.60 31.80
C TRP A 361 -24.20 7.28 31.84
N LYS A 362 -23.39 6.99 32.87
CA LYS A 362 -22.03 7.53 33.04
C LYS A 362 -20.98 6.55 32.52
N ALA A 363 -19.81 7.07 32.15
CA ALA A 363 -18.67 6.27 31.68
C ALA A 363 -18.22 5.16 32.66
N GLU A 364 -18.49 5.33 33.96
CA GLU A 364 -18.20 4.38 35.03
C GLU A 364 -19.09 3.13 35.01
N ASP A 365 -20.24 3.18 34.32
CA ASP A 365 -21.20 2.08 34.24
C ASP A 365 -20.78 0.99 33.24
N PHE A 366 -19.70 1.22 32.49
CA PHE A 366 -19.15 0.30 31.50
C PHE A 366 -17.91 -0.43 32.03
N PRO A 367 -17.88 -1.77 32.02
CA PRO A 367 -16.69 -2.53 32.41
C PRO A 367 -15.51 -2.14 31.51
N ARG A 368 -14.33 -1.90 32.11
CA ARG A 368 -13.10 -1.65 31.34
C ARG A 368 -12.53 -2.97 30.84
N LEU A 369 -12.16 -3.02 29.57
CA LEU A 369 -11.33 -4.10 29.05
C LEU A 369 -9.90 -3.93 29.58
N SER A 370 -9.22 -5.02 29.92
CA SER A 370 -7.80 -4.98 30.22
C SER A 370 -6.99 -4.82 28.93
N ALA A 371 -5.93 -4.02 28.97
CA ALA A 371 -5.00 -3.90 27.86
C ALA A 371 -4.29 -5.25 27.64
N GLY A 372 -4.37 -5.82 26.44
CA GLY A 372 -3.75 -7.10 26.11
C GLY A 372 -4.07 -7.61 24.71
N PHE A 373 -3.20 -8.48 24.21
CA PHE A 373 -3.49 -9.31 23.04
C PHE A 373 -4.62 -10.29 23.42
N PRO A 374 -5.70 -10.47 22.63
CA PRO A 374 -5.83 -10.23 21.20
C PRO A 374 -6.83 -9.12 20.82
N TYR A 375 -7.00 -8.08 21.64
CA TYR A 375 -8.17 -7.20 21.51
C TYR A 375 -8.15 -6.17 20.35
N GLY A 376 -7.02 -5.98 19.65
CA GLY A 376 -6.99 -5.22 18.40
C GLY A 376 -7.58 -3.80 18.49
N ALA A 377 -8.22 -3.37 17.40
CA ALA A 377 -9.08 -2.17 17.35
C ALA A 377 -10.30 -2.28 18.28
N LYS A 378 -10.77 -3.50 18.60
CA LYS A 378 -11.97 -3.72 19.45
C LYS A 378 -11.77 -3.13 20.85
N TYR A 379 -10.55 -3.18 21.39
CA TYR A 379 -10.21 -2.54 22.67
C TYR A 379 -10.46 -1.02 22.63
N VAL A 380 -9.99 -0.35 21.59
CA VAL A 380 -10.13 1.11 21.47
C VAL A 380 -11.60 1.50 21.31
N LEU A 381 -12.32 0.78 20.45
CA LEU A 381 -13.72 1.05 20.16
C LEU A 381 -14.62 0.85 21.39
N TRP A 382 -14.36 -0.16 22.21
CA TRP A 382 -15.07 -0.33 23.48
C TRP A 382 -14.76 0.81 24.47
N ASN A 383 -13.49 1.18 24.59
CA ASN A 383 -13.08 2.26 25.50
C ASN A 383 -13.48 3.65 25.01
N LEU A 384 -13.99 3.81 23.79
CA LEU A 384 -14.61 5.06 23.35
C LEU A 384 -15.80 5.46 24.24
N VAL A 385 -16.51 4.47 24.80
CA VAL A 385 -17.68 4.70 25.66
C VAL A 385 -17.28 5.01 27.11
N SER A 386 -16.16 4.47 27.58
CA SER A 386 -15.69 4.57 28.97
C SER A 386 -14.54 5.58 29.19
N GLY A 387 -13.96 6.11 28.11
CA GLY A 387 -12.83 7.03 28.09
C GLY A 387 -11.59 6.40 27.43
N LEU A 388 -11.08 7.09 26.40
CA LEU A 388 -9.91 6.63 25.65
C LEU A 388 -8.62 6.70 26.49
N PRO A 389 -7.73 5.69 26.41
CA PRO A 389 -6.45 5.71 27.12
C PRO A 389 -5.51 6.79 26.55
N SER A 390 -4.65 7.37 27.39
CA SER A 390 -3.66 8.35 26.95
C SER A 390 -2.72 7.77 25.87
N PRO A 391 -2.38 8.53 24.80
CA PRO A 391 -1.41 8.13 23.78
C PRO A 391 -0.01 7.84 24.35
N GLU A 392 0.31 8.35 25.54
CA GLU A 392 1.57 8.07 26.23
C GLU A 392 1.65 6.62 26.72
N ALA A 393 0.51 6.04 27.11
CA ALA A 393 0.41 4.69 27.67
C ALA A 393 -0.12 3.66 26.68
N PHE A 394 -0.61 4.09 25.51
CA PHE A 394 -1.27 3.23 24.53
C PHE A 394 -0.90 3.58 23.09
N SER A 395 -0.42 2.59 22.32
CA SER A 395 0.06 2.79 20.93
C SER A 395 -1.06 2.69 19.89
N TYR A 396 -1.83 3.77 19.70
CA TYR A 396 -2.85 3.82 18.64
C TYR A 396 -2.32 3.53 17.22
N PRO A 397 -1.11 3.96 16.80
CA PRO A 397 -0.63 3.66 15.46
C PRO A 397 -0.60 2.16 15.14
N ILE A 398 -0.35 1.32 16.15
CA ILE A 398 -0.33 -0.14 16.02
C ILE A 398 -1.74 -0.73 16.09
N TRP A 399 -2.55 -0.27 17.05
CA TRP A 399 -3.82 -0.92 17.38
C TRP A 399 -5.02 -0.39 16.57
N LEU A 400 -4.93 0.83 16.04
CA LEU A 400 -5.98 1.51 15.28
C LEU A 400 -5.36 2.49 14.25
N PRO A 401 -4.66 2.01 13.21
CA PRO A 401 -3.91 2.86 12.28
C PRO A 401 -4.77 3.82 11.44
N LYS A 402 -6.02 3.47 11.13
CA LYS A 402 -6.92 4.28 10.28
C LYS A 402 -8.32 4.43 10.90
N PRO A 403 -8.47 5.24 11.97
CA PRO A 403 -9.72 5.36 12.73
C PRO A 403 -10.90 5.85 11.87
N TRP A 404 -10.64 6.69 10.87
CA TRP A 404 -11.67 7.23 9.97
C TRP A 404 -12.34 6.19 9.07
N HIS A 405 -11.79 4.97 8.94
CA HIS A 405 -12.45 3.87 8.22
C HIS A 405 -13.62 3.23 8.99
N HIS A 406 -13.75 3.51 10.30
CA HIS A 406 -14.78 2.89 11.13
C HIS A 406 -16.16 3.56 11.04
N ASN A 407 -16.36 4.58 10.19
CA ASN A 407 -17.63 5.31 10.06
C ASN A 407 -18.22 5.81 11.40
N LEU A 408 -17.37 6.09 12.39
CA LEU A 408 -17.76 6.60 13.71
C LEU A 408 -17.23 8.04 13.89
N PRO A 409 -18.03 9.09 13.58
CA PRO A 409 -17.57 10.48 13.68
C PRO A 409 -17.08 10.86 15.09
N GLN A 410 -17.71 10.31 16.13
CA GLN A 410 -17.34 10.57 17.52
C GLN A 410 -15.94 10.01 17.85
N LEU A 411 -15.55 8.86 17.30
CA LEU A 411 -14.21 8.30 17.47
C LEU A 411 -13.13 9.27 16.96
N ASN A 412 -13.31 9.78 15.74
CA ASN A 412 -12.36 10.70 15.12
C ASN A 412 -12.22 11.99 15.91
N ARG A 413 -13.34 12.53 16.42
CA ARG A 413 -13.36 13.73 17.25
C ARG A 413 -12.61 13.54 18.56
N GLU A 414 -12.92 12.48 19.31
CA GLU A 414 -12.29 12.20 20.60
C GLU A 414 -10.80 11.91 20.46
N LEU A 415 -10.39 11.14 19.44
CA LEU A 415 -8.97 10.91 19.15
C LEU A 415 -8.24 12.20 18.79
N THR A 416 -8.85 13.08 17.99
CA THR A 416 -8.26 14.37 17.63
C THR A 416 -8.01 15.23 18.86
N LEU A 417 -8.98 15.33 19.77
CA LEU A 417 -8.85 16.07 21.03
C LEU A 417 -7.78 15.46 21.94
N LEU A 418 -7.78 14.14 22.08
CA LEU A 418 -6.81 13.41 22.88
C LEU A 418 -5.37 13.65 22.39
N TYR A 419 -5.14 13.57 21.09
CA TYR A 419 -3.82 13.82 20.50
C TYR A 419 -3.41 15.28 20.55
N GLN A 420 -4.38 16.21 20.43
CA GLN A 420 -4.15 17.63 20.64
C GLN A 420 -3.63 17.90 22.05
N ASP A 421 -4.27 17.34 23.07
CA ASP A 421 -3.92 17.56 24.48
C ASP A 421 -2.56 16.92 24.86
N SER A 422 -2.23 15.77 24.26
CA SER A 422 -0.95 15.08 24.49
C SER A 422 0.18 15.52 23.55
N PHE A 423 -0.07 16.38 22.56
CA PHE A 423 0.88 16.66 21.47
C PHE A 423 2.25 17.14 21.97
N LYS A 424 2.25 18.07 22.93
CA LYS A 424 3.47 18.59 23.55
C LYS A 424 4.30 17.48 24.21
N MET A 425 3.66 16.62 24.99
CA MET A 425 4.33 15.51 25.67
C MET A 425 4.89 14.49 24.66
N LEU A 426 4.18 14.25 23.56
CA LEU A 426 4.65 13.37 22.49
C LEU A 426 5.90 13.92 21.79
N ILE A 427 5.97 15.24 21.59
CA ILE A 427 7.17 15.93 21.09
C ILE A 427 8.33 15.81 22.10
N GLU A 428 8.09 16.13 23.37
CA GLU A 428 9.12 16.07 24.41
C GLU A 428 9.72 14.66 24.56
N ASN A 429 8.88 13.63 24.37
CA ASN A 429 9.28 12.22 24.41
C ASN A 429 9.76 11.66 23.05
N SER A 430 9.81 12.48 21.98
CA SER A 430 10.24 12.07 20.62
C SER A 430 9.50 10.84 20.08
N ARG A 431 8.18 10.78 20.28
CA ARG A 431 7.30 9.67 19.84
C ARG A 431 6.88 9.86 18.37
N HIS A 432 7.81 9.68 17.43
CA HIS A 432 7.61 9.99 16.00
C HIS A 432 6.40 9.28 15.37
N ASP A 433 6.17 8.00 15.69
CA ASP A 433 5.03 7.21 15.22
C ASP A 433 3.68 7.84 15.61
N HIS A 434 3.59 8.31 16.85
CA HIS A 434 2.42 9.02 17.35
C HIS A 434 2.26 10.42 16.77
N LEU A 435 3.36 11.12 16.46
CA LEU A 435 3.31 12.44 15.84
C LEU A 435 2.81 12.35 14.39
N GLU A 436 3.25 11.36 13.62
CA GLU A 436 2.74 11.10 12.27
C GLU A 436 1.24 10.76 12.31
N TYR A 437 0.84 9.89 13.23
CA TYR A 437 -0.57 9.57 13.45
C TYR A 437 -1.42 10.79 13.84
N ALA A 438 -0.89 11.67 14.70
CA ALA A 438 -1.55 12.91 15.08
C ALA A 438 -1.71 13.85 13.87
N LEU A 439 -0.66 14.02 13.06
CA LEU A 439 -0.72 14.83 11.84
C LEU A 439 -1.77 14.29 10.87
N GLU A 440 -1.84 12.98 10.66
CA GLU A 440 -2.88 12.35 9.83
C GLU A 440 -4.31 12.63 10.32
N LEU A 441 -4.52 12.66 11.65
CA LEU A 441 -5.79 13.07 12.25
C LEU A 441 -6.06 14.56 12.03
N PHE A 442 -5.07 15.42 12.27
CA PHE A 442 -5.17 16.87 12.15
C PHE A 442 -5.40 17.34 10.72
N ILE A 443 -4.86 16.65 9.72
CA ILE A 443 -5.11 16.88 8.30
C ILE A 443 -6.58 16.62 7.97
N ARG A 444 -7.21 15.60 8.55
CA ARG A 444 -8.60 15.20 8.23
C ARG A 444 -9.64 15.88 9.09
N PHE A 445 -9.32 16.14 10.36
CA PHE A 445 -10.23 16.67 11.36
C PHE A 445 -9.61 17.91 12.04
N PRO A 446 -9.30 18.96 11.28
CA PRO A 446 -8.64 20.14 11.82
C PRO A 446 -9.55 20.92 12.79
N ASN A 447 -8.95 21.63 13.72
CA ASN A 447 -9.64 22.60 14.56
C ASN A 447 -8.74 23.82 14.86
N PRO A 448 -9.27 24.91 15.43
CA PRO A 448 -8.46 26.11 15.70
C PRO A 448 -7.23 25.88 16.59
N ALA A 449 -7.33 25.03 17.61
CA ALA A 449 -6.22 24.73 18.53
C ALA A 449 -5.13 23.90 17.84
N VAL A 450 -5.50 23.01 16.92
CA VAL A 450 -4.54 22.28 16.07
C VAL A 450 -3.70 23.25 15.23
N MET A 451 -4.31 24.28 14.62
CA MET A 451 -3.56 25.29 13.86
C MET A 451 -2.53 26.02 14.74
N GLU A 452 -2.89 26.35 15.98
CA GLU A 452 -1.98 26.98 16.94
C GLU A 452 -0.79 26.06 17.27
N LEU A 453 -1.04 24.77 17.51
CA LEU A 453 0.01 23.77 17.71
C LEU A 453 0.94 23.64 16.50
N MET A 454 0.38 23.61 15.29
CA MET A 454 1.16 23.53 14.04
C MET A 454 2.06 24.76 13.85
N LEU A 455 1.60 25.95 14.26
CA LEU A 455 2.39 27.18 14.23
C LEU A 455 3.45 27.25 15.34
N GLU A 456 3.12 26.76 16.54
CA GLU A 456 4.02 26.67 17.70
C GLU A 456 5.19 25.73 17.41
N TYR A 457 4.91 24.54 16.89
CA TYR A 457 5.91 23.51 16.61
C TYR A 457 6.38 23.48 15.14
N PHE A 458 6.09 24.53 14.38
CA PHE A 458 6.40 24.66 12.95
C PHE A 458 7.82 24.17 12.58
N SER A 459 8.84 24.65 13.29
CA SER A 459 10.23 24.32 12.98
C SER A 459 10.53 22.83 13.16
N LEU A 460 9.92 22.16 14.13
CA LEU A 460 10.14 20.73 14.33
C LEU A 460 9.45 19.94 13.22
N LEU A 461 8.16 20.23 12.99
CA LEU A 461 7.33 19.52 12.01
C LEU A 461 7.87 19.66 10.60
N LEU A 462 8.32 20.85 10.21
CA LEU A 462 8.92 21.11 8.90
C LEU A 462 10.22 20.35 8.66
N ASN A 463 10.98 20.07 9.72
CA ASN A 463 12.28 19.43 9.60
C ASN A 463 12.23 17.91 9.77
N GLU A 464 11.31 17.40 10.58
CA GLU A 464 11.24 15.97 10.94
C GLU A 464 10.03 15.24 10.34
N HIS A 465 8.91 15.95 10.10
CA HIS A 465 7.64 15.35 9.64
C HIS A 465 7.08 16.07 8.39
N TYR A 466 7.97 16.50 7.50
CA TYR A 466 7.67 17.44 6.42
C TYR A 466 6.60 16.98 5.42
N LEU A 467 6.51 15.68 5.10
CA LEU A 467 5.52 15.18 4.14
C LEU A 467 4.09 15.43 4.62
N LEU A 468 3.77 14.94 5.82
CA LEU A 468 2.46 15.14 6.43
C LEU A 468 2.24 16.61 6.80
N PHE A 469 3.30 17.34 7.18
CA PHE A 469 3.16 18.76 7.49
C PHE A 469 2.88 19.62 6.26
N PHE A 470 3.47 19.29 5.10
CA PHE A 470 3.14 19.94 3.83
C PHE A 470 1.71 19.63 3.40
N ASP A 471 1.28 18.37 3.52
CA ASP A 471 -0.13 18.00 3.26
C ASP A 471 -1.08 18.76 4.19
N PHE A 472 -0.74 18.92 5.47
CA PHE A 472 -1.51 19.75 6.40
C PHE A 472 -1.64 21.20 5.92
N ILE A 473 -0.54 21.84 5.53
CA ILE A 473 -0.55 23.24 5.09
C ILE A 473 -1.28 23.38 3.74
N GLU A 474 -1.10 22.43 2.83
CA GLU A 474 -1.77 22.42 1.52
C GLU A 474 -3.28 22.26 1.67
N LYS A 475 -3.74 21.44 2.63
CA LYS A 475 -5.17 21.27 2.92
C LYS A 475 -5.78 22.38 3.75
N HIS A 476 -5.00 22.96 4.67
CA HIS A 476 -5.44 24.01 5.60
C HIS A 476 -4.61 25.28 5.43
N PRO A 477 -4.71 25.96 4.27
CA PRO A 477 -3.88 27.11 3.97
C PRO A 477 -4.15 28.26 4.94
N ASP A 478 -3.09 28.76 5.57
CA ASP A 478 -3.14 29.91 6.45
C ASP A 478 -1.97 30.86 6.16
N ARG A 479 -2.28 32.15 6.06
CA ARG A 479 -1.30 33.22 5.78
C ARG A 479 -0.14 33.21 6.78
N SER A 480 -0.36 32.77 8.02
CA SER A 480 0.64 32.73 9.08
C SER A 480 1.81 31.78 8.79
N PHE A 481 1.65 30.84 7.84
CA PHE A 481 2.74 29.98 7.39
C PHE A 481 3.66 30.65 6.38
N ILE A 482 3.18 31.63 5.60
CA ILE A 482 3.90 32.21 4.45
C ILE A 482 5.27 32.75 4.87
N ASP A 483 5.32 33.66 5.85
CA ASP A 483 6.58 34.27 6.29
C ASP A 483 7.56 33.24 6.86
N LYS A 484 7.05 32.24 7.60
CA LYS A 484 7.86 31.17 8.17
C LYS A 484 8.44 30.24 7.09
N LEU A 485 7.65 29.94 6.06
CA LEU A 485 8.07 29.13 4.92
C LEU A 485 9.10 29.88 4.06
N PHE A 486 8.91 31.18 3.80
CA PHE A 486 9.93 32.01 3.12
C PHE A 486 11.25 32.05 3.89
N GLN A 487 11.20 32.21 5.23
CA GLN A 487 12.42 32.17 6.05
C GLN A 487 13.16 30.84 5.96
N HIS A 488 12.42 29.74 5.82
CA HIS A 488 12.99 28.41 5.68
C HIS A 488 13.41 28.10 4.24
N TYR A 489 12.77 28.67 3.23
CA TYR A 489 13.01 28.33 1.83
C TYR A 489 14.49 28.50 1.44
N ARG A 490 14.98 27.50 0.69
CA ARG A 490 16.33 27.50 0.12
C ARG A 490 16.22 26.92 -1.29
N GLU A 491 17.13 27.33 -2.16
CA GLU A 491 17.19 26.84 -3.54
C GLU A 491 17.15 25.30 -3.61
N GLY A 492 16.30 24.77 -4.47
CA GLY A 492 16.10 23.32 -4.66
C GLY A 492 15.03 22.67 -3.78
N GLU A 493 14.37 23.39 -2.86
CA GLU A 493 13.16 22.90 -2.18
C GLU A 493 11.93 23.01 -3.09
N THR A 494 11.80 22.15 -4.11
CA THR A 494 10.73 22.23 -5.12
C THR A 494 9.32 22.10 -4.54
N ALA A 495 9.09 21.11 -3.67
CA ALA A 495 7.79 20.92 -3.02
C ALA A 495 7.41 22.11 -2.12
N LEU A 496 8.38 22.70 -1.41
CA LEU A 496 8.17 23.90 -0.60
C LEU A 496 7.89 25.13 -1.45
N ALA A 497 8.64 25.33 -2.54
CA ALA A 497 8.41 26.40 -3.51
C ALA A 497 7.01 26.33 -4.09
N GLN A 498 6.57 25.13 -4.46
CA GLN A 498 5.22 24.90 -4.96
C GLN A 498 4.14 25.21 -3.92
N LEU A 499 4.33 24.76 -2.67
CA LEU A 499 3.44 25.07 -1.57
C LEU A 499 3.39 26.58 -1.28
N LEU A 500 4.54 27.25 -1.30
CA LEU A 500 4.66 28.70 -1.13
C LEU A 500 3.92 29.45 -2.24
N ASN A 501 4.12 29.06 -3.50
CA ASN A 501 3.43 29.65 -4.64
C ASN A 501 1.90 29.51 -4.49
N LEU A 502 1.44 28.30 -4.16
CA LEU A 502 0.03 28.04 -3.87
C LEU A 502 -0.51 28.96 -2.77
N LEU A 503 0.18 29.05 -1.62
CA LEU A 503 -0.24 29.90 -0.50
C LEU A 503 -0.23 31.40 -0.86
N CYS A 504 0.75 31.85 -1.64
CA CYS A 504 0.83 33.23 -2.08
C CYS A 504 -0.34 33.59 -2.99
N ILE A 505 -0.69 32.71 -3.94
CA ILE A 505 -1.87 32.88 -4.81
C ILE A 505 -3.15 32.88 -3.96
N ILE A 506 -3.30 31.95 -3.01
CA ILE A 506 -4.49 31.83 -2.16
C ILE A 506 -4.75 33.10 -1.33
N HIS A 507 -3.69 33.74 -0.87
CA HIS A 507 -3.76 34.87 0.07
C HIS A 507 -3.42 36.22 -0.54
N ASP A 508 -3.34 36.33 -1.87
CA ASP A 508 -2.91 37.53 -2.61
C ASP A 508 -1.59 38.12 -2.05
N HIS A 509 -0.67 37.24 -1.65
CA HIS A 509 0.62 37.63 -1.12
C HIS A 509 1.60 37.87 -2.28
N PRO A 510 2.31 39.00 -2.32
CA PRO A 510 3.28 39.24 -3.37
C PRO A 510 4.39 38.19 -3.33
N ILE A 511 4.66 37.58 -4.48
CA ILE A 511 5.85 36.77 -4.71
C ILE A 511 6.99 37.75 -4.95
N GLN A 512 8.11 37.59 -4.23
CA GLN A 512 9.26 38.48 -4.40
C GLN A 512 9.92 38.21 -5.76
N GLU A 513 10.10 39.24 -6.60
CA GLU A 513 10.61 39.13 -7.99
C GLU A 513 11.98 38.41 -8.12
N SER A 514 12.75 38.28 -7.04
CA SER A 514 14.03 37.57 -7.01
C SER A 514 13.91 36.05 -6.84
N GLU A 515 12.71 35.54 -6.58
CA GLU A 515 12.41 34.11 -6.43
C GLU A 515 11.48 33.68 -7.58
N GLU A 516 12.05 33.44 -8.76
CA GLU A 516 11.34 32.68 -9.79
C GLU A 516 11.08 31.27 -9.22
N PHE A 517 9.88 31.06 -8.66
CA PHE A 517 9.45 29.73 -8.29
C PHE A 517 9.41 28.91 -9.58
N PRO A 518 10.16 27.80 -9.67
CA PRO A 518 10.24 27.05 -10.91
C PRO A 518 8.84 26.62 -11.34
N GLU A 519 8.45 26.98 -12.56
CA GLU A 519 7.25 26.44 -13.18
C GLU A 519 7.32 24.91 -13.18
N THR A 520 6.14 24.30 -13.13
CA THR A 520 5.89 22.89 -12.81
C THR A 520 6.52 21.89 -13.79
N GLU A 521 7.24 22.38 -14.80
CA GLU A 521 7.89 21.63 -15.88
C GLU A 521 9.41 21.81 -15.95
N MET A 522 10.05 22.48 -14.98
CA MET A 522 11.50 22.33 -14.84
C MET A 522 11.79 20.93 -14.30
N ILE A 523 11.77 19.95 -15.21
CA ILE A 523 12.41 18.65 -15.08
C ILE A 523 13.84 18.97 -14.65
N TYR A 524 14.11 18.92 -13.34
CA TYR A 524 15.45 19.03 -12.78
C TYR A 524 16.24 17.80 -13.23
N GLU A 525 16.68 17.80 -14.50
CA GLU A 525 17.60 16.87 -15.14
C GLU A 525 17.63 15.43 -14.58
N ASN A 526 16.49 14.77 -14.32
CA ASN A 526 16.43 13.42 -13.73
C ASN A 526 17.44 13.18 -12.58
N ARG A 527 17.69 14.21 -11.75
CA ARG A 527 18.68 14.16 -10.67
C ARG A 527 18.04 13.53 -9.43
N PRO A 528 18.70 12.58 -8.75
CA PRO A 528 18.18 12.02 -7.51
C PRO A 528 18.01 13.12 -6.46
N GLN A 529 16.83 13.19 -5.84
CA GLN A 529 16.51 14.15 -4.78
C GLN A 529 16.53 13.46 -3.42
N VAL A 530 17.28 14.00 -2.47
CA VAL A 530 17.37 13.45 -1.10
C VAL A 530 17.18 14.55 -0.06
N ARG A 531 16.38 14.29 0.96
CA ARG A 531 16.29 15.19 2.13
C ARG A 531 17.30 14.78 3.18
N VAL A 532 18.14 15.71 3.63
CA VAL A 532 19.23 15.43 4.60
C VAL A 532 19.08 16.31 5.84
N PHE A 533 19.07 15.69 7.01
CA PHE A 533 18.97 16.37 8.30
C PHE A 533 20.34 16.81 8.83
N CYS A 534 20.44 18.07 9.26
CA CYS A 534 21.64 18.63 9.86
C CYS A 534 21.59 18.55 11.39
N VAL A 535 22.45 17.73 11.99
CA VAL A 535 22.54 17.58 13.47
C VAL A 535 22.94 18.89 14.17
N GLN A 536 23.71 19.77 13.49
CA GLN A 536 24.22 21.01 14.08
C GLN A 536 23.12 22.06 14.30
N CYS A 537 22.30 22.33 13.28
CA CYS A 537 21.25 23.35 13.34
C CYS A 537 19.82 22.78 13.34
N ARG A 538 19.69 21.45 13.35
CA ARG A 538 18.42 20.70 13.31
C ARG A 538 17.51 21.06 12.15
N SER A 539 18.08 21.53 11.04
CA SER A 539 17.35 21.81 9.80
C SER A 539 17.49 20.67 8.80
N SER A 540 16.45 20.36 8.03
CA SER A 540 16.50 19.42 6.91
C SER A 540 16.10 20.09 5.60
N TYR A 541 16.80 19.74 4.52
CA TYR A 541 16.62 20.31 3.19
C TYR A 541 16.77 19.21 2.13
N HIS A 542 16.11 19.37 0.99
CA HIS A 542 16.26 18.59 -0.23
C HIS A 542 17.53 18.97 -1.00
N TYR A 543 18.28 17.98 -1.45
CA TYR A 543 19.48 18.14 -2.24
C TYR A 543 19.33 17.38 -3.54
N HIS A 544 19.64 18.05 -4.65
CA HIS A 544 19.79 17.41 -5.95
C HIS A 544 21.19 16.81 -6.03
N LEU A 545 21.25 15.48 -6.14
CA LEU A 545 22.49 14.76 -6.30
C LEU A 545 22.85 14.65 -7.78
N GLU A 546 24.14 14.71 -8.10
CA GLU A 546 24.60 14.37 -9.45
C GLU A 546 24.46 12.87 -9.73
N VAL A 547 24.74 12.04 -8.73
CA VAL A 547 24.63 10.59 -8.75
C VAL A 547 24.39 10.07 -7.33
N LEU A 548 23.56 9.04 -7.22
CA LEU A 548 23.35 8.28 -5.99
C LEU A 548 23.79 6.84 -6.23
N TYR A 549 24.77 6.38 -5.45
CA TYR A 549 25.19 4.99 -5.44
C TYR A 549 24.51 4.23 -4.33
N PHE A 550 24.12 2.99 -4.61
CA PHE A 550 23.63 2.06 -3.60
C PHE A 550 24.47 0.78 -3.59
N ASN A 551 24.50 0.13 -2.44
CA ASN A 551 25.18 -1.14 -2.25
C ASN A 551 24.46 -2.26 -3.01
N GLU A 552 25.06 -2.74 -4.11
CA GLU A 552 24.45 -3.72 -5.01
C GLU A 552 24.10 -5.05 -4.32
N GLU A 553 24.96 -5.52 -3.41
CA GLU A 553 24.76 -6.77 -2.66
C GLU A 553 23.45 -6.79 -1.86
N LYS A 554 22.93 -5.63 -1.44
CA LYS A 554 21.67 -5.57 -0.69
C LYS A 554 20.48 -6.02 -1.54
N ILE A 555 20.50 -5.70 -2.84
CA ILE A 555 19.47 -6.16 -3.77
C ILE A 555 19.61 -7.66 -4.02
N GLU A 556 20.84 -8.15 -4.23
CA GLU A 556 21.13 -9.58 -4.42
C GLU A 556 20.69 -10.43 -3.20
N GLN A 557 20.93 -9.93 -1.99
CA GLN A 557 20.55 -10.56 -0.72
C GLN A 557 19.07 -10.35 -0.35
N ARG A 558 18.33 -9.57 -1.16
CA ARG A 558 16.93 -9.17 -0.88
C ARG A 558 16.74 -8.57 0.51
N SER A 559 17.66 -7.69 0.90
CA SER A 559 17.65 -7.03 2.20
C SER A 559 17.49 -5.51 2.05
N PRO A 560 16.65 -4.85 2.89
CA PRO A 560 16.42 -3.41 2.79
C PRO A 560 17.71 -2.58 2.97
N PHE A 561 17.73 -1.38 2.38
CA PHE A 561 18.83 -0.44 2.55
C PHE A 561 18.86 0.17 3.97
N GLU A 562 20.05 0.27 4.53
CA GLU A 562 20.36 1.00 5.76
C GLU A 562 21.06 2.35 5.46
N ASP A 563 21.30 3.16 6.50
CA ASP A 563 22.01 4.45 6.39
C ASP A 563 23.34 4.33 5.64
N ASP A 564 24.10 3.26 5.92
CA ASP A 564 25.46 3.05 5.42
C ASP A 564 25.47 2.33 4.04
N ASP A 565 24.33 2.10 3.40
CA ASP A 565 24.22 1.44 2.08
C ASP A 565 24.08 2.41 0.91
N LEU A 566 23.92 3.70 1.18
CA LEU A 566 23.78 4.76 0.17
C LEU A 566 25.00 5.68 0.21
N TRP A 567 25.50 6.08 -0.96
CA TRP A 567 26.66 6.96 -1.04
C TRP A 567 26.58 7.92 -2.23
N THR A 568 27.14 9.12 -2.06
CA THR A 568 27.37 10.08 -3.14
C THR A 568 28.76 10.71 -2.99
N PRO A 569 29.50 10.94 -4.09
CA PRO A 569 30.79 11.63 -4.05
C PRO A 569 30.63 13.14 -3.76
N GLN A 570 29.44 13.69 -3.99
CA GLN A 570 29.13 15.10 -3.79
C GLN A 570 29.27 15.47 -2.31
N LYS A 571 30.08 16.50 -2.01
CA LYS A 571 30.18 17.05 -0.66
C LYS A 571 28.97 17.93 -0.38
N LEU A 572 28.13 17.46 0.53
CA LEU A 572 26.94 18.20 0.95
C LEU A 572 27.30 19.16 2.10
N SER A 573 26.82 20.39 2.01
CA SER A 573 26.87 21.38 3.09
C SER A 573 25.44 21.78 3.48
N CYS A 574 25.22 22.03 4.77
CA CYS A 574 23.92 22.49 5.24
C CYS A 574 23.58 23.84 4.62
N LYS A 575 22.43 23.94 3.95
CA LYS A 575 21.95 25.19 3.34
C LYS A 575 21.69 26.31 4.36
N ASN A 576 21.60 25.97 5.65
CA ASN A 576 21.38 26.94 6.74
C ASN A 576 22.68 27.35 7.44
N CYS A 577 23.47 26.40 7.96
CA CYS A 577 24.66 26.69 8.76
C CYS A 577 26.00 26.44 8.06
N GLY A 578 26.01 25.97 6.81
CA GLY A 578 27.21 25.69 6.03
C GLY A 578 28.03 24.46 6.48
N LYS A 579 27.64 23.79 7.57
CA LYS A 579 28.35 22.60 8.09
C LYS A 579 28.29 21.44 7.09
N GLY A 580 29.40 20.72 6.90
CA GLY A 580 29.42 19.51 6.09
C GLY A 580 28.45 18.45 6.61
N LEU A 581 27.63 17.89 5.72
CA LEU A 581 26.63 16.88 6.01
C LEU A 581 27.13 15.49 5.62
N ARG A 582 26.60 14.48 6.32
CA ARG A 582 26.67 13.09 5.89
C ARG A 582 25.35 12.75 5.22
N LEU A 583 25.40 12.00 4.12
CA LEU A 583 24.20 11.48 3.48
C LEU A 583 23.53 10.50 4.46
N LYS A 584 22.45 10.96 5.09
CA LYS A 584 21.56 10.16 5.92
C LYS A 584 20.15 10.53 5.52
N THR A 585 19.44 9.56 4.97
CA THR A 585 18.05 9.70 4.54
C THR A 585 17.12 9.09 5.58
N ASP A 586 15.82 9.33 5.46
CA ASP A 586 14.84 8.64 6.28
C ASP A 586 14.65 7.16 5.83
N PHE A 587 13.99 6.38 6.67
CA PHE A 587 13.70 4.97 6.41
C PHE A 587 12.72 4.79 5.24
N ALA A 588 11.71 5.65 5.13
CA ALA A 588 10.68 5.56 4.09
C ALA A 588 11.29 5.69 2.68
N TYR A 589 12.16 6.67 2.49
CA TYR A 589 12.93 6.89 1.27
C TYR A 589 13.77 5.65 0.93
N ARG A 590 14.50 5.09 1.90
CA ARG A 590 15.31 3.89 1.68
C ARG A 590 14.48 2.69 1.29
N SER A 591 13.34 2.50 1.94
CA SER A 591 12.45 1.38 1.66
C SER A 591 11.83 1.51 0.26
N SER A 592 11.39 2.71 -0.13
CA SER A 592 10.88 2.98 -1.49
C SER A 592 11.98 2.74 -2.53
N LEU A 593 13.17 3.31 -2.31
CA LEU A 593 14.31 3.15 -3.22
C LEU A 593 14.72 1.69 -3.38
N TYR A 594 14.74 0.92 -2.29
CA TYR A 594 15.02 -0.52 -2.33
C TYR A 594 14.03 -1.26 -3.23
N SER A 595 12.73 -1.03 -3.04
CA SER A 595 11.69 -1.65 -3.86
C SER A 595 11.84 -1.23 -5.33
N GLU A 596 12.07 0.05 -5.63
CA GLU A 596 12.29 0.53 -7.00
C GLU A 596 13.51 -0.13 -7.66
N MET A 597 14.62 -0.26 -6.94
CA MET A 597 15.84 -0.89 -7.48
C MET A 597 15.69 -2.39 -7.68
N LEU A 598 14.98 -3.07 -6.77
CA LEU A 598 14.65 -4.49 -6.93
C LEU A 598 13.73 -4.70 -8.15
N THR A 599 12.71 -3.88 -8.32
CA THR A 599 11.84 -3.91 -9.50
C THR A 599 12.61 -3.67 -10.79
N LYS A 600 13.55 -2.71 -10.80
CA LYS A 600 14.43 -2.44 -11.95
C LYS A 600 15.28 -3.64 -12.36
N GLN A 601 15.72 -4.47 -11.40
CA GLN A 601 16.47 -5.70 -11.71
C GLN A 601 15.57 -6.84 -12.21
N LEU A 602 14.34 -6.93 -11.71
CA LEU A 602 13.42 -8.03 -12.03
C LEU A 602 12.60 -7.80 -13.29
N LEU A 603 12.29 -6.54 -13.63
CA LEU A 603 11.37 -6.16 -14.71
C LEU A 603 12.01 -5.19 -15.69
N ARG A 604 11.53 -5.24 -16.95
CA ARG A 604 11.87 -4.24 -17.96
C ARG A 604 11.06 -2.97 -17.70
N LEU A 605 11.74 -1.92 -17.24
CA LEU A 605 11.14 -0.61 -17.03
C LEU A 605 10.82 0.09 -18.37
N SER A 606 9.85 1.01 -18.33
CA SER A 606 9.57 1.93 -19.44
C SER A 606 10.75 2.88 -19.70
N GLU A 607 10.81 3.50 -20.89
CA GLU A 607 11.91 4.44 -21.23
C GLU A 607 11.97 5.65 -20.29
N GLU A 608 10.82 6.12 -19.81
CA GLU A 608 10.73 7.23 -18.87
C GLU A 608 11.27 6.87 -17.49
N GLU A 609 10.88 5.70 -16.96
CA GLU A 609 11.41 5.20 -15.69
C GLU A 609 12.91 4.90 -15.75
N GLN A 610 13.39 4.39 -16.88
CA GLN A 610 14.83 4.19 -17.10
C GLN A 610 15.60 5.51 -17.04
N LYS A 611 15.09 6.56 -17.69
CA LYS A 611 15.67 7.90 -17.66
C LYS A 611 15.65 8.51 -16.25
N ARG A 612 14.55 8.35 -15.49
CA ARG A 612 14.45 8.81 -14.10
C ARG A 612 15.50 8.16 -13.20
N LEU A 613 15.76 6.86 -13.41
CA LEU A 613 16.65 6.06 -12.57
C LEU A 613 18.08 5.93 -13.14
N GLU A 614 18.44 6.70 -14.16
CA GLU A 614 19.74 6.62 -14.84
C GLU A 614 20.90 7.05 -13.92
N ARG A 615 20.63 8.04 -13.06
CA ARG A 615 21.61 8.59 -12.11
C ARG A 615 21.63 7.88 -10.75
N ILE A 616 20.87 6.79 -10.62
CA ILE A 616 20.91 5.89 -9.46
C ILE A 616 21.61 4.60 -9.88
N LYS A 617 22.82 4.40 -9.37
CA LYS A 617 23.75 3.37 -9.89
C LYS A 617 24.11 2.35 -8.80
N PRO A 618 24.21 1.06 -9.16
CA PRO A 618 24.80 0.07 -8.26
C PRO A 618 26.29 0.36 -8.07
N LEU A 619 26.81 0.05 -6.88
CA LEU A 619 28.22 0.13 -6.54
C LEU A 619 28.59 -1.00 -5.58
N GLN A 620 29.67 -1.71 -5.88
CA GLN A 620 30.25 -2.66 -4.93
C GLN A 620 31.14 -1.88 -3.96
N PHE A 621 30.72 -1.78 -2.69
CA PHE A 621 31.48 -0.96 -1.74
C PHE A 621 32.86 -1.59 -1.45
N PRO A 622 33.91 -0.77 -1.33
CA PRO A 622 35.29 -1.25 -1.25
C PRO A 622 35.57 -2.01 0.06
N LYS A 623 36.52 -2.94 -0.02
CA LYS A 623 36.96 -3.73 1.15
C LYS A 623 38.27 -3.19 1.71
N PHE A 624 38.29 -2.92 3.02
CA PHE A 624 39.52 -2.65 3.75
C PHE A 624 40.00 -3.95 4.42
N LEU A 625 41.04 -4.58 3.86
CA LEU A 625 41.61 -5.84 4.36
C LEU A 625 40.51 -6.88 4.69
N GLN A 626 39.69 -7.22 3.67
CA GLN A 626 38.53 -8.13 3.72
C GLN A 626 37.26 -7.59 4.40
N THR A 627 37.33 -6.49 5.15
CA THR A 627 36.12 -5.90 5.74
C THR A 627 35.49 -4.90 4.78
N LYS A 628 34.28 -5.18 4.31
CA LYS A 628 33.52 -4.25 3.47
C LYS A 628 33.24 -2.96 4.24
N MET A 629 33.42 -1.81 3.58
CA MET A 629 33.26 -0.51 4.22
C MET A 629 32.59 0.51 3.30
N HIS A 630 31.82 1.40 3.90
CA HIS A 630 31.27 2.56 3.21
C HIS A 630 32.39 3.36 2.49
N PRO A 631 32.23 3.77 1.21
CA PRO A 631 33.29 4.36 0.40
C PRO A 631 34.04 5.53 1.05
N GLN A 632 33.31 6.45 1.69
CA GLN A 632 33.91 7.58 2.38
C GLN A 632 34.80 7.16 3.57
N LYS A 633 34.41 6.12 4.31
CA LYS A 633 35.20 5.58 5.43
C LYS A 633 36.44 4.87 4.89
N PHE A 634 36.33 4.15 3.78
CA PHE A 634 37.46 3.48 3.12
C PHE A 634 38.53 4.50 2.69
N LEU A 635 38.13 5.55 1.95
CA LEU A 635 39.06 6.59 1.50
C LEU A 635 39.75 7.31 2.68
N ALA A 636 38.99 7.67 3.72
CA ALA A 636 39.55 8.34 4.90
C ALA A 636 40.52 7.44 5.68
N LYS A 637 40.14 6.17 5.89
CA LYS A 637 40.98 5.20 6.61
C LYS A 637 42.26 4.91 5.83
N LEU A 638 42.17 4.70 4.52
CA LEU A 638 43.33 4.48 3.67
C LEU A 638 44.31 5.64 3.75
N MET A 639 43.84 6.89 3.66
CA MET A 639 44.71 8.06 3.81
C MET A 639 45.44 8.09 5.16
N ILE A 640 44.71 7.89 6.26
CA ILE A 640 45.28 7.91 7.62
C ILE A 640 46.35 6.82 7.79
N GLU A 641 46.10 5.62 7.29
CA GLU A 641 47.03 4.49 7.43
C GLU A 641 48.27 4.65 6.55
N LYS A 642 48.13 5.23 5.34
CA LYS A 642 49.27 5.61 4.50
C LYS A 642 50.12 6.71 5.14
N ASP A 643 49.49 7.71 5.78
CA ASP A 643 50.21 8.79 6.46
C ASP A 643 50.97 8.29 7.72
N ARG A 644 50.56 7.16 8.30
CA ARG A 644 51.15 6.59 9.51
C ARG A 644 52.20 5.50 9.25
N ASP A 645 52.40 5.07 8.00
CA ASP A 645 53.29 3.96 7.62
C ASP A 645 53.03 2.67 8.42
N GLN A 646 51.76 2.38 8.76
CA GLN A 646 51.38 1.23 9.59
C GLN A 646 51.07 -0.05 8.78
N LEU A 647 50.97 0.05 7.45
CA LEU A 647 50.62 -1.05 6.57
C LEU A 647 51.86 -1.82 6.12
N SER A 648 51.77 -3.16 6.10
CA SER A 648 52.79 -3.96 5.40
C SER A 648 52.69 -3.75 3.88
N VAL A 649 53.79 -3.98 3.16
CA VAL A 649 53.86 -3.82 1.69
C VAL A 649 52.79 -4.65 0.96
N ARG A 650 52.48 -5.84 1.50
CA ARG A 650 51.42 -6.71 0.95
C ARG A 650 50.02 -6.15 1.19
N GLU A 651 49.75 -5.63 2.38
CA GLU A 651 48.46 -5.01 2.73
C GLU A 651 48.23 -3.74 1.91
N GLU A 652 49.27 -2.93 1.72
CA GLU A 652 49.20 -1.75 0.86
C GLU A 652 48.89 -2.15 -0.60
N GLY A 653 49.53 -3.20 -1.13
CA GLY A 653 49.24 -3.72 -2.46
C GLY A 653 47.77 -4.15 -2.64
N VAL A 654 47.19 -4.84 -1.64
CA VAL A 654 45.77 -5.23 -1.64
C VAL A 654 44.86 -4.01 -1.60
N LEU A 655 45.18 -3.01 -0.77
CA LEU A 655 44.38 -1.78 -0.67
C LEU A 655 44.47 -0.91 -1.93
N MET A 656 45.62 -0.90 -2.63
CA MET A 656 45.76 -0.22 -3.92
C MET A 656 44.96 -0.91 -5.04
N LEU A 657 44.92 -2.25 -5.03
CA LEU A 657 44.04 -3.01 -5.93
C LEU A 657 42.56 -2.63 -5.69
N GLU A 658 42.11 -2.67 -4.44
CA GLU A 658 40.73 -2.32 -4.09
C GLU A 658 40.39 -0.85 -4.40
N LEU A 659 41.32 0.09 -4.16
CA LEU A 659 41.16 1.49 -4.58
C LEU A 659 41.06 1.61 -6.11
N GLY A 660 41.86 0.86 -6.86
CA GLY A 660 41.81 0.82 -8.33
C GLY A 660 40.47 0.31 -8.85
N LYS A 661 39.99 -0.83 -8.33
CA LYS A 661 38.65 -1.39 -8.65
C LYS A 661 37.54 -0.38 -8.36
N PHE A 662 37.56 0.21 -7.16
CA PHE A 662 36.59 1.21 -6.74
C PHE A 662 36.56 2.41 -7.71
N ARG A 663 37.72 2.96 -8.08
CA ARG A 663 37.83 4.08 -9.02
C ARG A 663 37.34 3.72 -10.43
N LEU A 664 37.56 2.47 -10.88
CA LEU A 664 37.02 2.00 -12.16
C LEU A 664 35.49 1.92 -12.18
N GLN A 665 34.87 1.52 -11.07
CA GLN A 665 33.40 1.51 -10.95
C GLN A 665 32.81 2.92 -10.99
N LEU A 666 33.58 3.94 -10.58
CA LEU A 666 33.21 5.36 -10.70
C LEU A 666 33.54 5.98 -12.07
N ASP A 667 34.08 5.20 -13.01
CA ASP A 667 34.57 5.67 -14.30
C ASP A 667 35.72 6.70 -14.21
N GLU A 668 36.46 6.70 -13.09
CA GLU A 668 37.63 7.55 -12.85
C GLU A 668 38.93 6.89 -13.35
N VAL A 669 39.01 6.60 -14.66
CA VAL A 669 40.05 5.76 -15.30
C VAL A 669 41.48 6.19 -14.94
N ILE A 670 41.80 7.49 -15.00
CA ILE A 670 43.14 8.03 -14.71
C ILE A 670 43.54 7.79 -13.25
N LEU A 671 42.60 7.98 -12.32
CA LEU A 671 42.85 7.79 -10.88
C LEU A 671 42.97 6.31 -10.53
N ALA A 672 42.18 5.46 -11.20
CA ALA A 672 42.31 4.02 -11.08
C ALA A 672 43.67 3.53 -11.56
N GLU A 673 44.11 3.97 -12.74
CA GLU A 673 45.39 3.61 -13.32
C GLU A 673 46.55 4.01 -12.39
N LYS A 674 46.50 5.23 -11.85
CA LYS A 674 47.49 5.71 -10.88
C LYS A 674 47.56 4.84 -9.63
N ALA A 675 46.41 4.49 -9.04
CA ALA A 675 46.36 3.62 -7.86
C ALA A 675 46.92 2.22 -8.16
N LEU A 676 46.55 1.65 -9.31
CA LEU A 676 47.02 0.32 -9.73
C LEU A 676 48.52 0.30 -10.06
N LYS A 677 49.06 1.34 -10.71
CA LYS A 677 50.50 1.48 -10.97
C LYS A 677 51.29 1.58 -9.66
N GLN A 678 50.80 2.37 -8.69
CA GLN A 678 51.40 2.42 -7.35
C GLN A 678 51.39 1.05 -6.67
N GLY A 679 50.30 0.30 -6.77
CA GLY A 679 50.22 -1.05 -6.23
C GLY A 679 51.15 -2.05 -6.93
N LEU A 680 51.41 -1.89 -8.23
CA LEU A 680 52.29 -2.75 -9.02
C LEU A 680 53.79 -2.58 -8.66
N GLU A 681 54.18 -1.40 -8.17
CA GLU A 681 55.56 -1.09 -7.75
C GLU A 681 55.93 -1.73 -6.40
N LEU A 682 54.94 -2.21 -5.64
CA LEU A 682 55.13 -2.82 -4.32
C LEU A 682 55.60 -4.28 -4.43
N SER A 683 56.57 -4.67 -3.61
CA SER A 683 57.07 -6.04 -3.56
C SER A 683 56.00 -6.99 -2.98
N GLY A 684 55.35 -7.78 -3.84
CA GLY A 684 54.23 -8.64 -3.45
C GLY A 684 52.86 -8.13 -3.91
N SER A 685 52.82 -7.27 -4.92
CA SER A 685 51.60 -6.78 -5.57
C SER A 685 50.64 -7.92 -5.94
N PRO A 686 49.33 -7.81 -5.66
CA PRO A 686 48.32 -8.73 -6.16
C PRO A 686 48.41 -8.88 -7.69
N VAL A 687 48.33 -10.11 -8.19
CA VAL A 687 48.45 -10.41 -9.63
C VAL A 687 47.31 -9.78 -10.44
N GLU A 688 46.14 -9.64 -9.82
CA GLU A 688 44.91 -9.03 -10.34
C GLU A 688 45.10 -7.57 -10.75
N ILE A 689 46.08 -6.85 -10.19
CA ILE A 689 46.41 -5.48 -10.62
C ILE A 689 46.71 -5.44 -12.13
N ARG A 690 47.40 -6.47 -12.65
CA ARG A 690 47.73 -6.57 -14.08
C ARG A 690 46.48 -6.77 -14.93
N PHE A 691 45.48 -7.49 -14.44
CA PHE A 691 44.21 -7.65 -15.14
C PHE A 691 43.51 -6.29 -15.32
N PHE A 692 43.36 -5.52 -14.24
CA PHE A 692 42.67 -4.23 -14.29
C PHE A 692 43.44 -3.16 -15.08
N LEU A 693 44.78 -3.16 -15.04
CA LEU A 693 45.58 -2.31 -15.94
C LEU A 693 45.39 -2.69 -17.41
N GLY A 694 45.28 -3.99 -17.71
CA GLY A 694 44.93 -4.47 -19.05
C GLY A 694 43.56 -3.99 -19.53
N LEU A 695 42.57 -4.01 -18.62
CA LEU A 695 41.21 -3.52 -18.89
C LEU A 695 41.19 -2.02 -19.17
N ILE A 696 41.93 -1.22 -18.39
CA ILE A 696 42.10 0.23 -18.61
C ILE A 696 42.70 0.49 -19.99
N ALA A 697 43.85 -0.13 -20.30
CA ALA A 697 44.52 0.06 -21.57
C ALA A 697 43.64 -0.39 -22.77
N TYR A 698 42.80 -1.41 -22.58
CA TYR A 698 41.84 -1.84 -23.58
C TYR A 698 40.76 -0.77 -23.82
N ARG A 699 40.18 -0.20 -22.75
CA ARG A 699 39.19 0.90 -22.83
C ARG A 699 39.76 2.15 -23.51
N GLU A 700 41.02 2.47 -23.23
CA GLU A 700 41.75 3.60 -23.85
C GLU A 700 42.23 3.30 -25.28
N LYS A 701 41.95 2.10 -25.80
CA LYS A 701 42.38 1.62 -27.13
C LYS A 701 43.91 1.51 -27.29
N ASN A 702 44.66 1.46 -26.19
CA ASN A 702 46.08 1.12 -26.17
C ASN A 702 46.25 -0.40 -26.17
N LEU A 703 46.02 -0.99 -27.34
CA LEU A 703 45.95 -2.45 -27.50
C LEU A 703 47.28 -3.17 -27.20
N VAL A 704 48.41 -2.47 -27.37
CA VAL A 704 49.75 -3.02 -27.10
C VAL A 704 49.95 -3.22 -25.60
N GLU A 705 49.62 -2.20 -24.81
CA GLU A 705 49.72 -2.24 -23.35
C GLU A 705 48.67 -3.19 -22.76
N ALA A 706 47.45 -3.18 -23.28
CA ALA A 706 46.40 -4.14 -22.91
C ALA A 706 46.88 -5.60 -23.11
N ARG A 707 47.45 -5.91 -24.28
CA ARG A 707 47.99 -7.25 -24.58
C ARG A 707 49.12 -7.63 -23.63
N MET A 708 50.03 -6.70 -23.33
CA MET A 708 51.15 -6.94 -22.43
C MET A 708 50.65 -7.33 -21.03
N HIS A 709 49.69 -6.58 -20.50
CA HIS A 709 49.12 -6.80 -19.18
C HIS A 709 48.31 -8.11 -19.10
N PHE A 710 47.40 -8.36 -20.04
CA PHE A 710 46.63 -9.62 -20.05
C PHE A 710 47.53 -10.85 -20.24
N THR A 711 48.53 -10.79 -21.14
CA THR A 711 49.48 -11.90 -21.33
C THR A 711 50.29 -12.14 -20.06
N SER A 712 50.72 -11.07 -19.38
CA SER A 712 51.45 -11.18 -18.12
C SER A 712 50.58 -11.78 -17.01
N PHE A 713 49.30 -11.42 -16.94
CA PHE A 713 48.36 -11.93 -15.95
C PHE A 713 48.06 -13.43 -16.15
N VAL A 714 47.77 -13.84 -17.39
CA VAL A 714 47.49 -15.24 -17.75
C VAL A 714 48.71 -16.15 -17.52
N ARG A 715 49.94 -15.63 -17.71
CA ARG A 715 51.17 -16.39 -17.41
C ARG A 715 51.40 -16.63 -15.92
N SER A 716 50.84 -15.78 -15.06
CA SER A 716 51.06 -15.82 -13.60
C SER A 716 49.89 -16.43 -12.82
N THR A 717 48.81 -16.84 -13.49
CA THR A 717 47.59 -17.33 -12.86
C THR A 717 47.09 -18.60 -13.55
N ARG A 718 46.19 -19.33 -12.91
CA ARG A 718 45.45 -20.46 -13.46
C ARG A 718 43.95 -20.26 -13.27
N VAL A 719 43.14 -21.09 -13.92
CA VAL A 719 41.67 -21.03 -13.80
C VAL A 719 41.23 -21.32 -12.37
N GLU A 720 41.89 -22.26 -11.69
CA GLU A 720 41.56 -22.69 -10.33
C GLU A 720 41.76 -21.58 -9.28
N ASP A 721 42.60 -20.58 -9.57
CA ASP A 721 42.90 -19.47 -8.65
C ASP A 721 41.68 -18.55 -8.43
N PHE A 722 40.66 -18.61 -9.30
CA PHE A 722 39.48 -17.74 -9.28
C PHE A 722 38.14 -18.51 -9.31
N GLU A 723 38.12 -19.79 -8.92
CA GLU A 723 36.89 -20.61 -8.94
C GLU A 723 35.78 -20.11 -8.00
N LEU A 724 36.15 -19.37 -6.95
CA LEU A 724 35.22 -18.86 -5.93
C LEU A 724 34.83 -17.39 -6.17
N GLU A 725 35.27 -16.77 -7.26
CA GLU A 725 34.89 -15.40 -7.64
C GLU A 725 33.69 -15.40 -8.60
N ASP A 726 32.87 -14.35 -8.56
CA ASP A 726 31.66 -14.23 -9.41
C ASP A 726 32.00 -14.24 -10.91
N GLU A 727 33.18 -13.72 -11.29
CA GLU A 727 33.75 -13.82 -12.63
C GLU A 727 35.17 -14.39 -12.58
N ASN A 728 35.44 -15.45 -13.35
CA ASN A 728 36.77 -16.02 -13.43
C ASN A 728 37.70 -15.11 -14.28
N LEU A 729 38.47 -14.26 -13.60
CA LEU A 729 39.33 -13.25 -14.24
C LEU A 729 40.32 -13.85 -15.25
N HIS A 730 40.79 -15.07 -15.03
CA HIS A 730 41.70 -15.77 -15.96
C HIS A 730 41.02 -16.05 -17.30
N GLN A 731 39.79 -16.59 -17.28
CA GLN A 731 39.01 -16.84 -18.49
C GLN A 731 38.65 -15.53 -19.21
N VAL A 732 38.30 -14.49 -18.46
CA VAL A 732 37.99 -13.17 -19.03
C VAL A 732 39.23 -12.56 -19.71
N ALA A 733 40.42 -12.69 -19.11
CA ALA A 733 41.67 -12.21 -19.71
C ALA A 733 42.01 -12.95 -21.03
N ILE A 734 41.78 -14.27 -21.08
CA ILE A 734 41.92 -15.07 -22.31
C ILE A 734 40.96 -14.55 -23.38
N HIS A 735 39.70 -14.30 -23.02
CA HIS A 735 38.72 -13.76 -23.95
C HIS A 735 39.15 -12.40 -24.53
N TYR A 736 39.66 -11.48 -23.71
CA TYR A 736 40.20 -10.20 -24.20
C TYR A 736 41.40 -10.40 -25.14
N LEU A 737 42.30 -11.35 -24.84
CA LEU A 737 43.41 -11.69 -25.73
C LEU A 737 42.92 -12.24 -27.08
N GLU A 738 41.90 -13.11 -27.08
CA GLU A 738 41.29 -13.62 -28.32
C GLU A 738 40.63 -12.49 -29.13
N MET A 739 39.92 -11.57 -28.47
CA MET A 739 39.34 -10.39 -29.13
C MET A 739 40.41 -9.51 -29.79
N LEU A 740 41.55 -9.31 -29.11
CA LEU A 740 42.71 -8.59 -29.63
C LEU A 740 43.38 -9.29 -30.83
N GLU A 741 43.13 -10.58 -31.03
CA GLU A 741 43.68 -11.38 -32.15
C GLU A 741 42.76 -11.45 -33.38
N ARG A 742 41.47 -11.15 -33.24
CA ARG A 742 40.50 -11.13 -34.35
C ARG A 742 40.87 -10.08 -35.41
N LYS A 743 40.72 -10.45 -36.69
CA LYS A 743 41.20 -9.68 -37.87
C LYS A 743 40.61 -8.27 -38.00
N GLU A 744 39.48 -7.96 -37.36
CA GLU A 744 38.81 -6.65 -37.44
C GLU A 744 39.56 -5.54 -36.68
N PHE A 745 40.24 -5.86 -35.56
CA PHE A 745 41.05 -4.90 -34.79
C PHE A 745 42.42 -4.60 -35.40
N LYS A 746 42.88 -5.42 -36.35
CA LYS A 746 44.15 -5.22 -37.07
C LYS A 746 44.07 -4.15 -38.17
N ARG A 747 42.87 -3.67 -38.55
CA ARG A 747 42.69 -2.66 -39.61
C ARG A 747 42.62 -1.22 -39.11
N SER A 748 42.29 -0.98 -37.84
CA SER A 748 42.18 0.38 -37.27
C SER A 748 43.50 0.94 -36.71
N SER A 749 44.61 0.19 -36.80
CA SER A 749 45.88 0.47 -36.12
C SER A 749 47.05 0.69 -37.10
N PHE A 750 46.85 1.51 -38.13
CA PHE A 750 47.96 2.17 -38.85
C PHE A 750 47.66 3.65 -39.07
N LYS A 751 48.00 4.48 -38.08
CA LYS A 751 48.57 5.81 -38.36
C LYS A 751 50.01 5.77 -37.87
N LEU A 752 50.92 5.59 -38.82
CA LEU A 752 52.34 5.86 -38.63
C LEU A 752 52.48 7.38 -38.39
N LEU A 753 52.89 7.77 -37.19
CA LEU A 753 53.48 9.08 -36.95
C LEU A 753 54.94 9.01 -37.42
N GLN A 754 55.30 9.86 -38.38
CA GLN A 754 56.69 10.28 -38.62
C GLN A 754 57.03 11.41 -37.65
#